data_AF-A0A395SYZ0-F1
#
_entry.id   AF-A0A395SYZ0-F1
#
_cell.length_a   1.000
_cell.length_b   1.000
_cell.length_c   1.000
_cell.angle_alpha   90.00
_cell.angle_beta   90.00
_cell.angle_gamma   90.00
#
_symmetry.space_group_name_H-M   'P 1'
#
loop_
_entity.id
_entity.type
_entity.pdbx_description
1 polymer ?
#
loop_
_entity_poly.entity_id
_entity_poly.type
_entity_poly.pdbx_seq_one_letter_code
_entity_poly.pdbx_strand_id
1 'polypeptide(L)'
;MKLPFFSRSSQEHMDKPAKPNNYKVLFRKWPRKARKAVWWLMPLELMGVVPALVIFGISQPDLYRSDMWKIGWEHDPPLNSNPAIILYAYANHRPLPKIALVWTRTFTDFNVAISIISLFFLLGKLTAFIMKCWYPIFATFINASLVALYTVSTYGTIGPDYADSRYPASAAWYYRVGCGIARPYGKYKSCLIAKYSLVVCIYMLFIYLCNLGFSIYALLPNKINDVSDDDEEDEGSTTSEPKERGVWEMHNMKTPDARAMPYTPRTQAFHTLDRQLPLRSQQHRGTMALLQRLVAPSARGVLRQSPTITLMITRKASNASPPKLNDPSLLKQDVCYVNGEWVKAKSGKTFKVNDPSTGDLIGTCPEFDSKDARLAIRAAADAFPSFRNKTGRERSKLLRAWYDQMTANAEDIAKIITWENGKPMADAKGETTYAANFLEWFSEEAPRLYGDVIPSSVPGNRVWTIKEPVGVCGLITPWNFPAAMITRKIGPALAAGCTVVAKAPAETPFTSLALAELAHRAGIPKGVVNVVTSHENTPELGKLLTSDPTIRKVSFTGSTNVGKLLMEQSASTLKKLSLELGGNAPFIVFDDADVDAAVAGAIASKFRSSGQTCVCANRIYIQRGIYDEFVSKFTEKVKSFSVGNGFDQGVTHGPLIHDKAIEKVEAHVKDAEKKGGKVTIGGKRLDDLGSNFYAPTVIRDMTPEMDMASQETFGPVAGLFPFETEEEVVKMANNTEVGLAGYFFSRDLERVYRIAESLEVGMVGVNTGLISDAAAPFGGVKESGFGREGSLYGTSEYQITKMITYGGMGADASDFHNDSGLMNFDLDLDLRSTQNRFNHNTLFEMAFSRANAPLRTCLRQLVRSEGPAPLRSIATSPRTFSTSPFLLKKRKISAPANSPNSANAKAAAGSMNKAEYDTAKVPMPDPEDPLDFTAVIAAYAPIDAHFKTQLAGMIHGGRFNPTNLGSLPVAIKDEEGADATFPLRELAQVVPRSGRAISLLVNDKEYIKPIMSAVQSSREFNQQPQRSEDNELELLLKVELERKDDVERRIKEAVQQWKDRIRNARSRHEKTLKDWKKNGTVLPDIVKKAEKELQKVQDKKMKEIDQEEAQTIRQL
;
A
#
# COMPACT_ATOMS: atom_id res chain seq x y z
N MET A 1 0.66 -58.81 19.43
CA MET A 1 2.13 -58.99 19.50
C MET A 1 2.68 -57.85 20.35
N LYS A 2 3.68 -57.96 21.22
CA LYS A 2 4.30 -59.04 22.03
C LYS A 2 5.39 -58.28 22.82
N LEU A 3 5.32 -58.27 24.15
CA LEU A 3 6.36 -57.72 25.05
C LEU A 3 7.60 -58.66 25.08
N PRO A 4 8.79 -58.24 25.57
CA PRO A 4 9.08 -58.12 27.03
C PRO A 4 9.62 -56.72 27.43
N PHE A 5 9.60 -56.20 28.68
CA PHE A 5 9.82 -56.74 30.04
C PHE A 5 11.29 -57.08 30.40
N PHE A 6 11.93 -56.30 31.29
CA PHE A 6 12.07 -56.68 32.71
C PHE A 6 12.64 -55.56 33.60
N SER A 7 12.53 -55.73 34.92
CA SER A 7 13.01 -54.84 35.98
C SER A 7 13.92 -55.56 36.99
N ARG A 8 14.75 -54.78 37.70
CA ARG A 8 15.48 -54.99 39.00
C ARG A 8 16.75 -54.10 38.95
N SER A 9 17.13 -53.26 39.92
CA SER A 9 17.18 -53.30 41.40
C SER A 9 18.42 -54.00 41.98
N SER A 10 19.43 -53.22 42.33
CA SER A 10 20.43 -53.50 43.38
C SER A 10 21.09 -52.20 43.83
N GLN A 11 21.58 -52.16 45.07
CA GLN A 11 22.37 -51.05 45.63
C GLN A 11 23.87 -51.36 45.51
N GLU A 12 24.71 -50.46 46.06
CA GLU A 12 26.17 -50.61 46.27
C GLU A 12 27.01 -50.51 44.96
N HIS A 13 28.08 -49.72 44.88
CA HIS A 13 29.04 -49.29 45.90
C HIS A 13 29.40 -47.78 45.88
N MET A 14 30.17 -47.37 46.91
CA MET A 14 30.75 -46.04 47.13
C MET A 14 32.00 -45.73 46.27
N ASP A 15 32.32 -44.44 46.22
CA ASP A 15 33.64 -43.81 46.02
C ASP A 15 34.51 -44.15 44.79
N LYS A 16 34.45 -43.23 43.80
CA LYS A 16 35.63 -42.41 43.38
C LYS A 16 35.23 -41.26 42.45
N PRO A 17 35.81 -40.05 42.60
CA PRO A 17 35.57 -38.95 41.67
C PRO A 17 36.32 -39.19 40.35
N ALA A 18 35.58 -39.41 39.26
CA ALA A 18 36.15 -39.50 37.93
C ALA A 18 36.65 -38.12 37.45
N LYS A 19 37.79 -38.10 36.74
CA LYS A 19 38.35 -36.87 36.14
C LYS A 19 37.38 -36.27 35.11
N PRO A 20 37.32 -34.94 34.96
CA PRO A 20 36.51 -34.33 33.91
C PRO A 20 36.97 -34.82 32.53
N ASN A 21 36.02 -35.23 31.68
CA ASN A 21 36.32 -35.60 30.31
C ASN A 21 36.80 -34.36 29.53
N ASN A 22 38.07 -34.34 29.18
CA ASN A 22 38.65 -33.32 28.30
C ASN A 22 38.00 -33.43 26.92
N TYR A 23 37.08 -32.51 26.62
CA TYR A 23 36.64 -32.26 25.25
C TYR A 23 37.85 -31.77 24.43
N LYS A 24 38.52 -32.69 23.73
CA LYS A 24 39.55 -32.35 22.74
C LYS A 24 38.89 -31.60 21.59
N VAL A 25 38.85 -30.27 21.69
CA VAL A 25 38.44 -29.38 20.60
C VAL A 25 39.39 -29.61 19.43
N LEU A 26 38.89 -30.30 18.41
CA LEU A 26 39.66 -30.73 17.24
C LEU A 26 39.93 -29.53 16.30
N PHE A 27 40.84 -28.65 16.71
CA PHE A 27 41.48 -27.65 15.85
C PHE A 27 42.38 -28.33 14.82
N ARG A 28 41.77 -29.08 13.89
CA ARG A 28 42.43 -29.88 12.86
C ARG A 28 43.11 -28.94 11.87
N LYS A 29 44.44 -28.83 11.97
CA LYS A 29 45.25 -27.96 11.10
C LYS A 29 45.07 -28.37 9.63
N TRP A 30 44.39 -27.52 8.85
CA TRP A 30 44.12 -27.70 7.42
C TRP A 30 45.40 -28.09 6.64
N PRO A 31 45.45 -29.23 5.92
CA PRO A 31 46.69 -29.75 5.33
C PRO A 31 47.43 -28.77 4.42
N ARG A 32 48.78 -28.71 4.53
CA ARG A 32 49.65 -27.78 3.78
C ARG A 32 49.38 -27.81 2.26
N LYS A 33 49.17 -29.00 1.66
CA LYS A 33 48.88 -29.17 0.22
C LYS A 33 47.53 -28.55 -0.19
N ALA A 34 46.44 -28.87 0.52
CA ALA A 34 45.11 -28.30 0.26
C ALA A 34 45.07 -26.78 0.48
N ARG A 35 45.80 -26.28 1.49
CA ARG A 35 45.96 -24.83 1.74
C ARG A 35 46.65 -24.10 0.60
N LYS A 36 47.75 -24.66 0.06
CA LYS A 36 48.42 -24.10 -1.12
C LYS A 36 47.48 -24.11 -2.34
N ALA A 37 46.74 -25.19 -2.58
CA ALA A 37 45.82 -25.30 -3.72
C ALA A 37 44.71 -24.23 -3.70
N VAL A 38 43.98 -24.07 -2.58
CA VAL A 38 42.92 -23.05 -2.48
C VAL A 38 43.48 -21.63 -2.49
N TRP A 39 44.70 -21.40 -2.00
CA TRP A 39 45.35 -20.09 -2.11
C TRP A 39 45.69 -19.72 -3.55
N TRP A 40 46.16 -20.67 -4.36
CA TRP A 40 46.37 -20.48 -5.81
C TRP A 40 45.07 -20.34 -6.61
N LEU A 41 43.94 -20.85 -6.11
CA LEU A 41 42.63 -20.70 -6.75
C LEU A 41 41.99 -19.32 -6.52
N MET A 42 42.31 -18.59 -5.44
CA MET A 42 41.72 -17.26 -5.20
C MET A 42 42.08 -16.21 -6.27
N PRO A 43 43.32 -16.13 -6.78
CA PRO A 43 43.63 -15.32 -7.98
C PRO A 43 42.84 -15.73 -9.22
N LEU A 44 42.58 -17.04 -9.41
CA LEU A 44 41.81 -17.55 -10.55
C LEU A 44 40.31 -17.25 -10.44
N GLU A 45 39.76 -17.22 -9.22
CA GLU A 45 38.42 -16.69 -8.93
C GLU A 45 38.35 -15.20 -9.29
N LEU A 46 39.31 -14.38 -8.85
CA LEU A 46 39.35 -12.94 -9.15
C LEU A 46 39.50 -12.66 -10.65
N MET A 47 40.33 -13.45 -11.36
CA MET A 47 40.51 -13.39 -12.81
C MET A 47 39.24 -13.70 -13.60
N GLY A 48 38.23 -14.34 -13.01
CA GLY A 48 36.93 -14.53 -13.65
C GLY A 48 35.87 -13.51 -13.20
N VAL A 49 35.85 -13.13 -11.91
CA VAL A 49 34.90 -12.11 -11.39
C VAL A 49 35.10 -10.74 -12.06
N VAL A 50 36.34 -10.30 -12.28
CA VAL A 50 36.59 -8.97 -12.88
C VAL A 50 36.13 -8.90 -14.34
N PRO A 51 36.49 -9.84 -15.25
CA PRO A 51 35.90 -9.90 -16.58
C PRO A 51 34.39 -10.13 -16.59
N ALA A 52 33.82 -10.89 -15.64
CA ALA A 52 32.37 -11.03 -15.52
C ALA A 52 31.70 -9.67 -15.29
N LEU A 53 32.13 -8.90 -14.29
CA LEU A 53 31.60 -7.56 -14.00
C LEU A 53 31.72 -6.61 -15.20
N VAL A 54 32.86 -6.63 -15.91
CA VAL A 54 33.08 -5.80 -17.09
C VAL A 54 32.21 -6.24 -18.27
N ILE A 55 32.13 -7.53 -18.58
CA ILE A 55 31.35 -8.06 -19.72
C ILE A 55 29.85 -7.87 -19.46
N PHE A 56 29.35 -8.17 -18.25
CA PHE A 56 27.93 -7.98 -17.92
C PHE A 56 27.55 -6.48 -17.81
N GLY A 57 28.45 -5.63 -17.33
CA GLY A 57 28.24 -4.17 -17.29
C GLY A 57 28.28 -3.47 -18.65
N ILE A 58 29.05 -4.00 -19.61
CA ILE A 58 29.15 -3.47 -20.97
C ILE A 58 28.12 -4.11 -21.91
N SER A 59 27.66 -5.34 -21.65
CA SER A 59 26.61 -5.98 -22.45
C SER A 59 25.30 -5.22 -22.30
N GLN A 60 24.92 -4.40 -23.29
CA GLN A 60 23.60 -3.76 -23.37
C GLN A 60 22.59 -4.76 -23.97
N PRO A 61 21.81 -5.49 -23.14
CA PRO A 61 21.04 -6.63 -23.64
C PRO A 61 19.81 -6.13 -24.39
N ASP A 62 19.23 -5.02 -23.93
CA ASP A 62 18.08 -4.37 -24.55
C ASP A 62 18.38 -3.85 -25.97
N LEU A 63 19.62 -3.44 -26.27
CA LEU A 63 19.98 -3.01 -27.63
C LEU A 63 20.03 -4.19 -28.59
N TYR A 64 20.74 -5.27 -28.22
CA TYR A 64 20.79 -6.50 -29.02
C TYR A 64 19.42 -7.19 -29.13
N ARG A 65 18.62 -7.16 -28.05
CA ARG A 65 17.24 -7.66 -28.05
C ARG A 65 16.35 -6.84 -28.99
N SER A 66 16.47 -5.52 -28.99
CA SER A 66 15.68 -4.65 -29.89
C SER A 66 16.07 -4.85 -31.35
N ASP A 67 17.38 -5.01 -31.64
CA ASP A 67 17.88 -5.34 -32.97
C ASP A 67 17.39 -6.71 -33.45
N MET A 68 17.52 -7.76 -32.62
CA MET A 68 17.07 -9.11 -32.98
C MET A 68 15.54 -9.21 -33.07
N TRP A 69 14.80 -8.47 -32.26
CA TRP A 69 13.33 -8.46 -32.33
C TRP A 69 12.83 -7.75 -33.60
N LYS A 70 13.51 -6.69 -34.07
CA LYS A 70 13.25 -6.09 -35.40
C LYS A 70 13.53 -7.09 -36.53
N ILE A 71 14.70 -7.73 -36.53
CA ILE A 71 15.08 -8.73 -37.54
C ILE A 71 14.08 -9.91 -37.56
N GLY A 72 13.58 -10.35 -36.40
CA GLY A 72 12.53 -11.36 -36.32
C GLY A 72 11.20 -10.86 -36.88
N TRP A 73 10.73 -9.69 -36.43
CA TRP A 73 9.48 -9.07 -36.86
C TRP A 73 9.40 -8.82 -38.38
N GLU A 74 10.52 -8.48 -39.01
CA GLU A 74 10.62 -8.21 -40.45
C GLU A 74 10.65 -9.48 -41.33
N HIS A 75 10.97 -10.66 -40.78
CA HIS A 75 11.27 -11.85 -41.59
C HIS A 75 10.65 -13.19 -41.16
N ASP A 76 10.23 -13.40 -39.91
CA ASP A 76 9.54 -14.65 -39.51
C ASP A 76 8.55 -14.42 -38.34
N PRO A 77 7.23 -14.65 -38.51
CA PRO A 77 6.22 -14.33 -37.50
C PRO A 77 6.31 -14.94 -36.08
N PRO A 78 6.90 -16.11 -35.78
CA PRO A 78 6.76 -16.77 -34.47
C PRO A 78 7.62 -16.18 -33.34
N LEU A 79 8.50 -15.20 -33.61
CA LEU A 79 9.40 -14.60 -32.61
C LEU A 79 8.80 -13.37 -31.90
N ASN A 80 7.76 -13.57 -31.09
CA ASN A 80 7.04 -12.46 -30.45
C ASN A 80 6.72 -12.66 -28.95
N SER A 81 7.19 -11.73 -28.10
CA SER A 81 6.72 -11.59 -26.72
C SER A 81 6.88 -10.15 -26.20
N ASN A 82 5.75 -9.49 -25.93
CA ASN A 82 5.66 -8.13 -25.37
C ASN A 82 5.13 -8.20 -23.92
N PRO A 83 5.77 -7.55 -22.92
CA PRO A 83 5.28 -7.53 -21.53
C PRO A 83 3.82 -7.08 -21.36
N ALA A 84 3.33 -6.16 -22.21
CA ALA A 84 1.93 -5.71 -22.16
C ALA A 84 0.92 -6.85 -22.42
N ILE A 85 1.29 -7.83 -23.25
CA ILE A 85 0.44 -8.99 -23.57
C ILE A 85 0.38 -9.96 -22.38
N ILE A 86 1.42 -10.04 -21.54
CA ILE A 86 1.41 -10.85 -20.32
C ILE A 86 0.46 -10.23 -19.28
N LEU A 87 0.55 -8.91 -19.07
CA LEU A 87 -0.40 -8.19 -18.21
C LEU A 87 -1.84 -8.34 -18.72
N TYR A 88 -2.06 -8.22 -20.03
CA TYR A 88 -3.37 -8.41 -20.65
C TYR A 88 -3.90 -9.85 -20.50
N ALA A 89 -3.05 -10.88 -20.66
CA ALA A 89 -3.44 -12.27 -20.49
C ALA A 89 -3.77 -12.61 -19.03
N TYR A 90 -2.98 -12.08 -18.08
CA TYR A 90 -3.20 -12.26 -16.64
C TYR A 90 -4.51 -11.59 -16.17
N ALA A 91 -4.78 -10.38 -16.65
CA ALA A 91 -6.01 -9.63 -16.36
C ALA A 91 -7.29 -10.23 -16.99
N ASN A 92 -7.15 -11.14 -17.97
CA ASN A 92 -8.28 -11.76 -18.70
C ASN A 92 -8.34 -13.29 -18.55
N HIS A 93 -7.57 -13.88 -17.63
CA HIS A 93 -7.54 -15.32 -17.33
C HIS A 93 -7.48 -16.27 -18.56
N ARG A 94 -6.78 -15.88 -19.63
CA ARG A 94 -6.60 -16.75 -20.82
C ARG A 94 -5.30 -17.56 -20.74
N PRO A 95 -5.29 -18.83 -21.18
CA PRO A 95 -4.06 -19.62 -21.25
C PRO A 95 -3.06 -18.98 -22.23
N LEU A 96 -1.79 -18.90 -21.81
CA LEU A 96 -0.74 -18.20 -22.56
C LEU A 96 -0.39 -18.91 -23.88
N PRO A 97 -0.22 -18.17 -25.00
CA PRO A 97 0.38 -18.69 -26.22
C PRO A 97 1.83 -19.16 -26.01
N LYS A 98 2.31 -20.02 -26.92
CA LYS A 98 3.60 -20.71 -26.82
C LYS A 98 4.76 -19.85 -27.33
N ILE A 99 5.98 -20.17 -26.87
CA ILE A 99 7.25 -19.43 -27.05
C ILE A 99 7.27 -18.14 -26.21
N ALA A 100 8.20 -18.05 -25.25
CA ALA A 100 8.32 -16.89 -24.37
C ALA A 100 9.76 -16.34 -24.34
N LEU A 101 9.97 -15.17 -24.97
CA LEU A 101 11.26 -14.48 -25.08
C LEU A 101 11.44 -13.35 -24.04
N VAL A 102 10.93 -13.60 -22.83
CA VAL A 102 11.02 -12.70 -21.67
C VAL A 102 12.19 -13.13 -20.76
N TRP A 103 12.60 -12.25 -19.83
CA TRP A 103 13.67 -12.43 -18.82
C TRP A 103 15.12 -12.06 -19.18
N THR A 104 15.45 -11.65 -20.42
CA THR A 104 16.84 -11.30 -20.79
C THR A 104 17.48 -10.19 -19.96
N ARG A 105 16.72 -9.16 -19.56
CA ARG A 105 17.22 -8.08 -18.70
C ARG A 105 17.52 -8.60 -17.28
N THR A 106 16.58 -9.34 -16.71
CA THR A 106 16.74 -10.00 -15.42
C THR A 106 17.91 -10.98 -15.41
N PHE A 107 18.20 -11.71 -16.50
CA PHE A 107 19.39 -12.56 -16.58
C PHE A 107 20.70 -11.75 -16.51
N THR A 108 20.77 -10.56 -17.10
CA THR A 108 21.94 -9.68 -16.95
C THR A 108 22.02 -9.09 -15.54
N ASP A 109 20.92 -8.51 -15.04
CA ASP A 109 20.86 -7.92 -13.69
C ASP A 109 21.20 -8.96 -12.59
N PHE A 110 20.73 -10.22 -12.76
CA PHE A 110 21.01 -11.35 -11.87
C PHE A 110 22.46 -11.83 -11.97
N ASN A 111 23.06 -11.87 -13.17
CA ASN A 111 24.47 -12.22 -13.33
C ASN A 111 25.42 -11.12 -12.82
N VAL A 112 25.04 -9.84 -12.92
CA VAL A 112 25.72 -8.72 -12.25
C VAL A 112 25.60 -8.88 -10.73
N ALA A 113 24.40 -9.14 -10.20
CA ALA A 113 24.18 -9.35 -8.78
C ALA A 113 24.99 -10.55 -8.23
N ILE A 114 24.97 -11.71 -8.91
CA ILE A 114 25.80 -12.87 -8.56
C ILE A 114 27.29 -12.50 -8.59
N SER A 115 27.77 -11.75 -9.58
CA SER A 115 29.18 -11.36 -9.67
C SER A 115 29.59 -10.41 -8.52
N ILE A 116 28.72 -9.48 -8.12
CA ILE A 116 28.92 -8.59 -6.96
C ILE A 116 28.91 -9.40 -5.65
N ILE A 117 27.92 -10.27 -5.46
CA ILE A 117 27.82 -11.18 -4.30
C ILE A 117 29.06 -12.07 -4.19
N SER A 118 29.58 -12.54 -5.32
CA SER A 118 30.80 -13.34 -5.40
C SER A 118 32.05 -12.56 -4.98
N LEU A 119 32.14 -11.27 -5.33
CA LEU A 119 33.22 -10.40 -4.87
C LEU A 119 33.18 -10.19 -3.35
N PHE A 120 32.00 -10.01 -2.76
CA PHE A 120 31.84 -9.94 -1.29
C PHE A 120 32.21 -11.26 -0.61
N PHE A 121 31.78 -12.40 -1.15
CA PHE A 121 32.18 -13.72 -0.63
C PHE A 121 33.69 -13.98 -0.79
N LEU A 122 34.33 -13.52 -1.86
CA LEU A 122 35.79 -13.59 -2.05
C LEU A 122 36.52 -12.76 -0.97
N LEU A 123 36.05 -11.56 -0.67
CA LEU A 123 36.61 -10.70 0.37
C LEU A 123 36.43 -11.31 1.78
N GLY A 124 35.27 -11.90 2.06
CA GLY A 124 35.01 -12.65 3.29
C GLY A 124 35.91 -13.89 3.42
N LYS A 125 36.08 -14.65 2.33
CA LYS A 125 37.00 -15.80 2.22
C LYS A 125 38.45 -15.36 2.48
N LEU A 126 38.91 -14.27 1.87
CA LEU A 126 40.24 -13.71 2.10
C LEU A 126 40.45 -13.30 3.57
N THR A 127 39.47 -12.63 4.16
CA THR A 127 39.51 -12.18 5.56
C THR A 127 39.58 -13.36 6.53
N ALA A 128 38.72 -14.36 6.34
CA ALA A 128 38.73 -15.60 7.14
C ALA A 128 40.05 -16.40 6.97
N PHE A 129 40.67 -16.37 5.79
CA PHE A 129 41.97 -17.00 5.54
C PHE A 129 43.08 -16.33 6.36
N ILE A 130 43.12 -14.99 6.35
CA ILE A 130 44.08 -14.18 7.11
C ILE A 130 43.91 -14.41 8.62
N MET A 131 42.66 -14.39 9.11
CA MET A 131 42.33 -14.59 10.52
C MET A 131 42.52 -16.04 11.02
N LYS A 132 42.70 -17.02 10.11
CA LYS A 132 42.99 -18.46 10.38
C LYS A 132 41.94 -19.21 11.20
N CYS A 133 40.96 -18.53 11.78
CA CYS A 133 39.85 -19.08 12.55
C CYS A 133 38.76 -19.66 11.65
N TRP A 134 38.33 -20.90 11.94
CA TRP A 134 37.16 -21.59 11.34
C TRP A 134 37.13 -21.75 9.80
N TYR A 135 38.18 -21.30 9.09
CA TYR A 135 38.22 -21.19 7.63
C TYR A 135 37.71 -22.42 6.84
N PRO A 136 38.08 -23.69 7.14
CA PRO A 136 37.66 -24.83 6.30
C PRO A 136 36.14 -25.02 6.23
N ILE A 137 35.42 -24.71 7.32
CA ILE A 137 33.95 -24.83 7.38
C ILE A 137 33.32 -23.67 6.59
N PHE A 138 33.74 -22.42 6.87
CA PHE A 138 33.25 -21.24 6.16
C PHE A 138 33.56 -21.29 4.66
N ALA A 139 34.76 -21.71 4.25
CA ALA A 139 35.14 -21.87 2.86
C ALA A 139 34.29 -22.95 2.16
N THR A 140 34.01 -24.08 2.82
CA THR A 140 33.11 -25.10 2.26
C THR A 140 31.70 -24.56 2.06
N PHE A 141 31.13 -23.84 3.05
CA PHE A 141 29.81 -23.22 2.95
C PHE A 141 29.72 -22.15 1.85
N ILE A 142 30.72 -21.27 1.78
CA ILE A 142 30.80 -20.21 0.75
C ILE A 142 30.94 -20.84 -0.64
N ASN A 143 31.88 -21.78 -0.82
CA ASN A 143 32.09 -22.42 -2.11
C ASN A 143 30.86 -23.25 -2.55
N ALA A 144 30.16 -23.91 -1.62
CA ALA A 144 28.91 -24.61 -1.93
C ALA A 144 27.80 -23.65 -2.37
N SER A 145 27.66 -22.50 -1.69
CA SER A 145 26.69 -21.46 -2.05
C SER A 145 26.99 -20.85 -3.42
N LEU A 146 28.26 -20.61 -3.73
CA LEU A 146 28.70 -20.09 -5.03
C LEU A 146 28.55 -21.12 -6.15
N VAL A 147 28.85 -22.41 -5.90
CA VAL A 147 28.52 -23.49 -6.85
C VAL A 147 27.02 -23.52 -7.12
N ALA A 148 26.16 -23.43 -6.11
CA ALA A 148 24.71 -23.38 -6.32
C ALA A 148 24.28 -22.19 -7.17
N LEU A 149 24.75 -20.97 -6.86
CA LEU A 149 24.43 -19.75 -7.62
C LEU A 149 24.91 -19.80 -9.07
N TYR A 150 26.14 -20.24 -9.34
CA TYR A 150 26.64 -20.38 -10.72
C TYR A 150 26.06 -21.59 -11.46
N THR A 151 25.62 -22.64 -10.75
CA THR A 151 24.81 -23.72 -11.35
C THR A 151 23.44 -23.17 -11.76
N VAL A 152 22.82 -22.30 -10.95
CA VAL A 152 21.57 -21.61 -11.32
C VAL A 152 21.79 -20.59 -12.46
N SER A 153 22.95 -19.94 -12.56
CA SER A 153 23.29 -19.15 -13.76
C SER A 153 23.45 -20.02 -15.02
N THR A 154 24.13 -21.17 -14.91
CA THR A 154 24.55 -22.01 -16.06
C THR A 154 23.48 -23.01 -16.53
N TYR A 155 22.65 -23.52 -15.61
CA TYR A 155 21.57 -24.49 -15.84
C TYR A 155 20.20 -23.96 -15.40
N GLY A 156 20.15 -23.18 -14.31
CA GLY A 156 18.93 -22.52 -13.82
C GLY A 156 18.46 -21.37 -14.72
N THR A 157 19.19 -21.07 -15.79
CA THR A 157 18.67 -20.50 -17.05
C THR A 157 17.74 -21.50 -17.76
N ILE A 158 16.75 -22.00 -17.00
CA ILE A 158 15.59 -22.73 -17.46
C ILE A 158 14.80 -21.75 -18.32
N GLY A 159 14.95 -21.85 -19.64
CA GLY A 159 14.06 -21.16 -20.56
C GLY A 159 12.62 -21.58 -20.25
N PRO A 160 11.63 -20.67 -20.33
CA PRO A 160 10.24 -20.97 -19.98
C PRO A 160 9.66 -22.18 -20.74
N ASP A 161 10.22 -22.52 -21.91
CA ASP A 161 9.86 -23.69 -22.70
C ASP A 161 10.15 -25.03 -22.00
N TYR A 162 11.03 -25.09 -20.99
CA TYR A 162 11.28 -26.33 -20.22
C TYR A 162 10.09 -26.76 -19.34
N ALA A 163 9.09 -25.89 -19.16
CA ALA A 163 7.81 -26.25 -18.55
C ALA A 163 6.82 -26.91 -19.53
N ASP A 164 7.08 -26.85 -20.86
CA ASP A 164 6.35 -27.59 -21.88
C ASP A 164 7.17 -28.81 -22.32
N SER A 165 6.68 -30.00 -22.00
CA SER A 165 7.33 -31.29 -22.32
C SER A 165 7.64 -31.52 -23.80
N ARG A 166 7.14 -30.67 -24.70
CA ARG A 166 7.33 -30.75 -26.15
C ARG A 166 8.61 -30.08 -26.67
N TYR A 167 9.20 -29.12 -25.96
CA TYR A 167 10.30 -28.28 -26.49
C TYR A 167 11.44 -27.99 -25.49
N PRO A 168 12.23 -29.01 -25.08
CA PRO A 168 13.35 -28.83 -24.13
C PRO A 168 14.57 -28.15 -24.78
N ALA A 169 14.51 -26.83 -24.95
CA ALA A 169 15.63 -26.00 -25.41
C ALA A 169 16.41 -25.39 -24.23
N SER A 170 17.74 -25.52 -24.23
CA SER A 170 18.63 -24.91 -23.22
C SER A 170 19.18 -23.57 -23.69
N ALA A 171 19.69 -22.73 -22.77
CA ALA A 171 20.35 -21.47 -23.12
C ALA A 171 21.49 -21.65 -24.15
N ALA A 172 22.23 -22.77 -24.07
CA ALA A 172 23.27 -23.13 -25.03
C ALA A 172 22.74 -23.35 -26.47
N TRP A 173 21.49 -23.79 -26.64
CA TRP A 173 20.83 -23.84 -27.96
C TRP A 173 20.55 -22.43 -28.48
N TYR A 174 20.03 -21.54 -27.64
CA TYR A 174 19.74 -20.14 -28.00
C TYR A 174 21.00 -19.39 -28.47
N TYR A 175 22.10 -19.48 -27.73
CA TYR A 175 23.37 -18.85 -28.14
C TYR A 175 23.97 -19.48 -29.42
N ARG A 176 23.71 -20.76 -29.68
CA ARG A 176 24.19 -21.45 -30.90
C ARG A 176 23.40 -21.03 -32.15
N VAL A 177 22.07 -20.90 -32.03
CA VAL A 177 21.18 -20.53 -33.16
C VAL A 177 21.23 -19.03 -33.44
N GLY A 178 21.14 -18.18 -32.39
CA GLY A 178 21.09 -16.73 -32.54
C GLY A 178 22.29 -16.13 -33.27
N CYS A 179 23.51 -16.64 -33.03
CA CYS A 179 24.71 -16.15 -33.73
C CYS A 179 24.77 -16.58 -35.22
N GLY A 180 23.99 -17.58 -35.64
CA GLY A 180 23.79 -17.90 -37.05
C GLY A 180 22.90 -16.85 -37.74
N ILE A 181 21.75 -16.57 -37.12
CA ILE A 181 20.76 -15.60 -37.62
C ILE A 181 21.31 -14.18 -37.62
N ALA A 182 22.07 -13.77 -36.59
CA ALA A 182 22.63 -12.42 -36.48
C ALA A 182 23.81 -12.12 -37.44
N ARG A 183 24.28 -13.11 -38.22
CA ARG A 183 25.51 -13.00 -39.02
C ARG A 183 25.35 -12.22 -40.34
N PRO A 184 24.27 -12.39 -41.14
CA PRO A 184 24.07 -11.60 -42.36
C PRO A 184 23.81 -10.10 -42.07
N TYR A 185 23.10 -9.81 -40.99
CA TYR A 185 22.63 -8.46 -40.63
C TYR A 185 23.68 -7.59 -39.90
N GLY A 186 24.96 -7.96 -39.92
CA GLY A 186 26.06 -7.19 -39.31
C GLY A 186 26.11 -7.13 -37.77
N LYS A 187 25.05 -7.57 -37.06
CA LYS A 187 24.93 -7.54 -35.59
C LYS A 187 25.77 -8.61 -34.85
N TYR A 188 26.60 -9.36 -35.58
CA TYR A 188 27.45 -10.46 -35.08
C TYR A 188 28.28 -10.11 -33.83
N LYS A 189 28.80 -8.88 -33.70
CA LYS A 189 29.58 -8.43 -32.53
C LYS A 189 28.82 -8.61 -31.20
N SER A 190 27.53 -8.30 -31.17
CA SER A 190 26.71 -8.38 -29.96
C SER A 190 26.47 -9.84 -29.54
N CYS A 191 26.25 -10.74 -30.50
CA CYS A 191 26.15 -12.17 -30.22
C CYS A 191 27.50 -12.77 -29.75
N LEU A 192 28.63 -12.24 -30.24
CA LEU A 192 29.96 -12.65 -29.80
C LEU A 192 30.19 -12.32 -28.31
N ILE A 193 29.79 -11.13 -27.85
CA ILE A 193 29.82 -10.74 -26.43
C ILE A 193 28.96 -11.70 -25.59
N ALA A 194 27.74 -12.00 -26.05
CA ALA A 194 26.83 -12.92 -25.38
C ALA A 194 27.32 -14.39 -25.36
N LYS A 195 28.16 -14.80 -26.33
CA LYS A 195 28.84 -16.09 -26.30
C LYS A 195 29.99 -16.12 -25.28
N TYR A 196 30.74 -15.02 -25.14
CA TYR A 196 31.82 -14.93 -24.16
C TYR A 196 31.32 -14.91 -22.71
N SER A 197 30.17 -14.30 -22.41
CA SER A 197 29.60 -14.33 -21.06
C SER A 197 29.22 -15.74 -20.59
N LEU A 198 28.68 -16.59 -21.48
CA LEU A 198 28.44 -18.01 -21.18
C LEU A 198 29.75 -18.75 -20.85
N VAL A 199 30.82 -18.50 -21.61
CA VAL A 199 32.15 -19.09 -21.35
C VAL A 199 32.69 -18.66 -19.99
N VAL A 200 32.49 -17.40 -19.60
CA VAL A 200 32.88 -16.90 -18.26
C VAL A 200 32.05 -17.55 -17.15
N CYS A 201 30.74 -17.74 -17.30
CA CYS A 201 29.92 -18.48 -16.31
C CYS A 201 30.40 -19.93 -16.14
N ILE A 202 30.70 -20.63 -17.24
CA ILE A 202 31.21 -22.01 -17.21
C ILE A 202 32.60 -22.07 -16.52
N TYR A 203 33.49 -21.11 -16.81
CA TYR A 203 34.78 -20.98 -16.13
C TYR A 203 34.59 -20.77 -14.61
N MET A 204 33.73 -19.84 -14.21
CA MET A 204 33.47 -19.57 -12.79
C MET A 204 32.88 -20.79 -12.07
N LEU A 205 31.92 -21.49 -12.68
CA LEU A 205 31.36 -22.72 -12.14
C LEU A 205 32.43 -23.81 -11.96
N PHE A 206 33.31 -24.00 -12.94
CA PHE A 206 34.42 -24.96 -12.85
C PHE A 206 35.42 -24.60 -11.73
N ILE A 207 35.79 -23.33 -11.59
CA ILE A 207 36.67 -22.86 -10.51
C ILE A 207 36.02 -23.06 -9.13
N TYR A 208 34.72 -22.78 -8.98
CA TYR A 208 34.02 -23.01 -7.72
C TYR A 208 33.82 -24.50 -7.39
N LEU A 209 33.57 -25.35 -8.38
CA LEU A 209 33.52 -26.81 -8.18
C LEU A 209 34.90 -27.35 -7.72
N CYS A 210 35.99 -26.90 -8.32
CA CYS A 210 37.35 -27.22 -7.86
C CYS A 210 37.59 -26.75 -6.41
N ASN A 211 37.24 -25.49 -6.09
CA ASN A 211 37.36 -24.95 -4.74
C ASN A 211 36.54 -25.73 -3.71
N LEU A 212 35.30 -26.10 -4.05
CA LEU A 212 34.42 -26.91 -3.21
C LEU A 212 35.03 -28.30 -2.97
N GLY A 213 35.54 -28.96 -4.01
CA GLY A 213 36.24 -30.24 -3.91
C GLY A 213 37.43 -30.20 -2.95
N PHE A 214 38.31 -29.20 -3.08
CA PHE A 214 39.45 -29.03 -2.16
C PHE A 214 39.03 -28.65 -0.73
N SER A 215 37.88 -28.00 -0.56
CA SER A 215 37.33 -27.63 0.76
C SER A 215 36.70 -28.84 1.47
N ILE A 216 35.95 -29.67 0.74
CA ILE A 216 35.42 -30.95 1.25
C ILE A 216 36.56 -31.92 1.56
N TYR A 217 37.56 -32.04 0.68
CA TYR A 217 38.78 -32.83 0.95
C TYR A 217 39.52 -32.37 2.21
N ALA A 218 39.47 -31.08 2.55
CA ALA A 218 40.03 -30.55 3.79
C ALA A 218 39.22 -30.86 5.06
N LEU A 219 37.95 -31.23 4.93
CA LEU A 219 37.08 -31.69 6.03
C LEU A 219 37.08 -33.21 6.18
N LEU A 220 37.34 -33.96 5.10
CA LEU A 220 37.38 -35.42 5.12
C LEU A 220 38.42 -35.94 6.15
N PRO A 221 38.10 -37.01 6.90
CA PRO A 221 39.06 -37.65 7.76
C PRO A 221 40.05 -38.47 6.92
N ASN A 222 41.24 -37.90 6.66
CA ASN A 222 42.41 -38.72 6.36
C ASN A 222 42.54 -39.80 7.43
N LYS A 223 42.87 -41.03 6.99
CA LYS A 223 43.26 -42.12 7.89
C LYS A 223 44.41 -41.66 8.80
N ILE A 224 44.52 -42.32 9.95
CA ILE A 224 45.76 -42.31 10.72
C ILE A 224 46.80 -42.98 9.84
N ASN A 225 47.70 -42.18 9.28
CA ASN A 225 49.06 -42.61 9.05
C ASN A 225 49.82 -42.26 10.33
N ASP A 226 50.67 -43.16 10.79
CA ASP A 226 51.44 -43.00 12.01
C ASP A 226 52.48 -41.87 11.91
N VAL A 227 53.11 -41.58 13.04
CA VAL A 227 54.33 -40.77 13.07
C VAL A 227 55.43 -41.56 12.38
N SER A 228 55.83 -41.08 11.20
CA SER A 228 57.24 -41.10 10.80
C SER A 228 57.75 -39.68 10.92
N ASP A 229 58.78 -39.49 11.73
CA ASP A 229 59.63 -38.30 11.68
C ASP A 229 60.51 -38.36 10.39
N ASP A 230 61.57 -37.56 10.36
CA ASP A 230 62.58 -37.49 9.30
C ASP A 230 62.09 -36.96 7.94
N ASP A 231 62.29 -35.64 7.77
CA ASP A 231 63.28 -35.12 6.80
C ASP A 231 63.44 -33.60 7.03
N GLU A 232 64.50 -33.21 7.75
CA GLU A 232 65.02 -31.85 7.83
C GLU A 232 66.37 -31.77 7.07
N GLU A 233 66.51 -30.79 6.17
CA GLU A 233 67.77 -30.24 5.66
C GLU A 233 67.53 -28.71 5.55
N ASP A 234 68.18 -27.89 6.40
CA ASP A 234 69.44 -27.14 6.17
C ASP A 234 69.30 -25.88 5.28
N GLU A 235 69.93 -24.73 5.54
CA GLU A 235 70.83 -24.26 6.64
C GLU A 235 70.09 -23.32 7.65
N GLY A 236 70.64 -22.81 8.76
CA GLY A 236 71.95 -22.96 9.44
C GLY A 236 72.43 -21.64 10.12
N SER A 237 73.38 -21.74 11.08
CA SER A 237 74.24 -20.66 11.68
C SER A 237 73.61 -19.37 12.27
N THR A 238 73.89 -18.86 13.49
CA THR A 238 74.71 -19.25 14.67
C THR A 238 74.31 -18.39 15.90
N THR A 239 74.33 -18.96 17.12
CA THR A 239 74.43 -18.29 18.47
C THR A 239 73.34 -17.28 18.91
N SER A 240 72.91 -17.17 20.18
CA SER A 240 73.19 -17.94 21.42
C SER A 240 72.13 -17.68 22.52
N GLU A 241 71.80 -18.73 23.30
CA GLU A 241 71.08 -18.76 24.61
C GLU A 241 69.61 -18.25 24.72
N PRO A 242 68.80 -18.83 25.65
CA PRO A 242 67.37 -18.53 25.80
C PRO A 242 67.02 -17.61 26.99
N LYS A 243 65.95 -16.82 26.87
CA LYS A 243 65.28 -16.21 28.04
C LYS A 243 63.75 -16.39 28.04
N GLU A 244 63.31 -16.91 29.18
CA GLU A 244 62.03 -16.80 29.90
C GLU A 244 60.84 -16.12 29.18
N ARG A 245 59.70 -16.83 29.11
CA ARG A 245 58.38 -16.22 28.92
C ARG A 245 57.67 -16.06 30.25
N GLY A 246 57.83 -14.88 30.85
CA GLY A 246 57.10 -14.46 32.06
C GLY A 246 55.61 -14.17 31.79
N VAL A 247 54.81 -14.29 32.85
CA VAL A 247 53.37 -13.96 32.89
C VAL A 247 53.19 -12.44 33.10
N TRP A 248 52.05 -11.89 32.68
CA TRP A 248 51.60 -10.56 33.10
C TRP A 248 50.17 -10.61 33.63
N GLU A 249 50.00 -10.24 34.89
CA GLU A 249 48.70 -9.99 35.55
C GLU A 249 48.31 -8.51 35.45
N MET A 250 47.04 -8.18 35.68
CA MET A 250 46.57 -6.79 35.74
C MET A 250 46.59 -6.23 37.17
N HIS A 251 47.24 -5.08 37.36
CA HIS A 251 47.03 -4.22 38.53
C HIS A 251 46.20 -2.98 38.15
N ASN A 252 45.29 -2.60 39.05
CA ASN A 252 44.57 -1.32 38.98
C ASN A 252 45.43 -0.19 39.56
N MET A 253 45.37 1.03 38.97
CA MET A 253 44.95 2.26 39.67
C MET A 253 45.22 3.58 38.90
N LYS A 254 44.42 4.60 39.28
CA LYS A 254 44.66 6.06 39.21
C LYS A 254 44.56 6.83 37.87
N THR A 255 43.74 7.87 37.95
CA THR A 255 43.69 9.11 37.15
C THR A 255 44.47 10.22 37.89
N PRO A 256 44.58 11.46 37.36
CA PRO A 256 44.52 11.95 35.97
C PRO A 256 45.81 12.72 35.55
N ASP A 257 45.90 13.21 34.30
CA ASP A 257 46.02 14.66 34.03
C ASP A 257 45.71 14.98 32.53
N ALA A 258 45.66 16.26 32.13
CA ALA A 258 45.09 16.70 30.85
C ALA A 258 46.06 17.48 29.94
N ARG A 259 45.93 17.27 28.61
CA ARG A 259 46.04 18.31 27.54
C ARG A 259 45.74 17.74 26.13
N ALA A 260 45.45 18.66 25.20
CA ALA A 260 45.37 18.49 23.74
C ALA A 260 44.28 17.56 23.14
N MET A 261 43.12 18.16 22.85
CA MET A 261 42.26 17.79 21.70
C MET A 261 42.87 18.35 20.38
N PRO A 262 42.45 17.95 19.14
CA PRO A 262 41.03 17.77 18.73
C PRO A 262 40.66 16.68 17.69
N TYR A 263 39.36 16.36 17.63
CA TYR A 263 38.43 16.15 16.49
C TYR A 263 38.97 15.50 15.16
N THR A 264 38.30 14.55 14.48
CA THR A 264 36.94 13.96 14.61
C THR A 264 36.84 12.61 13.85
N PRO A 265 35.80 11.77 14.06
CA PRO A 265 35.72 10.40 13.52
C PRO A 265 34.82 10.25 12.29
N ARG A 266 34.83 9.05 11.67
CA ARG A 266 33.71 8.57 10.83
C ARG A 266 33.55 7.03 10.89
N THR A 267 32.29 6.59 10.86
CA THR A 267 31.80 5.22 10.54
C THR A 267 32.42 4.03 11.28
N GLN A 268 31.70 3.51 12.30
CA GLN A 268 31.14 2.15 12.29
C GLN A 268 30.20 1.91 13.49
N ALA A 269 28.94 1.55 13.22
CA ALA A 269 28.01 0.92 14.17
C ALA A 269 26.80 0.35 13.42
N PHE A 270 26.72 -0.97 13.26
CA PHE A 270 25.51 -1.70 12.83
C PHE A 270 25.61 -3.17 13.24
N HIS A 271 24.47 -3.76 13.66
CA HIS A 271 24.35 -5.07 14.31
C HIS A 271 24.99 -5.11 15.72
N THR A 272 24.36 -5.68 16.75
CA THR A 272 23.72 -7.01 16.78
C THR A 272 22.34 -7.09 17.44
N LEU A 273 21.42 -7.79 16.77
CA LEU A 273 20.48 -8.76 17.34
C LEU A 273 20.85 -10.13 16.72
N ASP A 274 20.47 -11.31 17.23
CA ASP A 274 19.38 -11.63 18.17
C ASP A 274 19.68 -12.91 19.01
N ARG A 275 18.86 -13.15 20.04
CA ARG A 275 18.37 -14.47 20.56
C ARG A 275 19.36 -15.61 20.95
N GLN A 276 19.44 -15.92 22.26
CA GLN A 276 18.63 -17.00 22.89
C GLN A 276 18.85 -17.20 24.42
N LEU A 277 17.82 -17.74 25.08
CA LEU A 277 17.69 -18.28 26.45
C LEU A 277 16.90 -19.63 26.32
N PRO A 278 16.64 -20.49 27.35
CA PRO A 278 16.72 -20.28 28.81
C PRO A 278 17.17 -21.50 29.71
N LEU A 279 17.18 -21.29 31.04
CA LEU A 279 17.06 -22.28 32.17
C LEU A 279 18.12 -23.42 32.30
N ARG A 280 18.69 -23.74 33.49
CA ARG A 280 17.98 -24.27 34.68
C ARG A 280 18.84 -24.33 35.98
N SER A 281 18.20 -24.10 37.13
CA SER A 281 18.37 -24.71 38.49
C SER A 281 19.74 -24.97 39.18
N GLN A 282 19.83 -24.41 40.41
CA GLN A 282 20.28 -25.02 41.70
C GLN A 282 21.76 -25.10 42.15
N GLN A 283 21.99 -24.51 43.35
CA GLN A 283 22.69 -25.02 44.56
C GLN A 283 24.18 -25.46 44.52
N HIS A 284 24.93 -25.50 45.65
CA HIS A 284 25.10 -24.65 46.85
C HIS A 284 26.20 -25.30 47.75
N ARG A 285 26.76 -24.55 48.74
CA ARG A 285 27.78 -24.99 49.74
C ARG A 285 29.19 -25.25 49.15
N GLY A 286 30.30 -25.02 49.85
CA GLY A 286 30.55 -24.44 51.20
C GLY A 286 32.04 -23.99 51.28
N THR A 287 32.69 -23.73 52.43
CA THR A 287 32.28 -23.77 53.86
C THR A 287 33.38 -23.12 54.72
N MET A 288 33.04 -22.64 55.94
CA MET A 288 33.97 -22.26 57.05
C MET A 288 34.94 -21.08 56.78
N ALA A 289 35.45 -20.32 57.77
CA ALA A 289 35.06 -19.97 59.15
C ALA A 289 35.64 -18.54 59.40
N LEU A 290 35.30 -17.70 60.38
CA LEU A 290 35.28 -17.85 61.86
C LEU A 290 34.62 -16.54 62.39
N LEU A 291 33.76 -16.50 63.41
CA LEU A 291 34.14 -16.31 64.82
C LEU A 291 32.90 -16.39 65.75
N GLN A 292 33.15 -16.46 67.06
CA GLN A 292 32.18 -16.67 68.15
C GLN A 292 31.70 -15.30 68.74
N ARG A 293 30.78 -15.16 69.72
CA ARG A 293 30.17 -16.09 70.71
C ARG A 293 28.91 -15.46 71.37
N LEU A 294 28.29 -16.18 72.32
CA LEU A 294 27.15 -15.78 73.20
C LEU A 294 25.77 -15.83 72.48
N VAL A 295 24.63 -16.23 73.09
CA VAL A 295 24.24 -16.56 74.49
C VAL A 295 23.46 -17.91 74.53
N ALA A 296 23.33 -18.55 75.70
CA ALA A 296 22.43 -19.68 75.99
C ALA A 296 22.03 -19.67 77.49
N PRO A 297 21.00 -20.42 77.98
CA PRO A 297 19.87 -21.08 77.29
C PRO A 297 18.47 -20.86 77.95
N SER A 298 17.41 -21.32 77.25
CA SER A 298 16.16 -21.93 77.77
C SER A 298 15.25 -21.24 78.82
N ALA A 299 13.96 -21.14 78.48
CA ALA A 299 12.83 -21.25 79.42
C ALA A 299 11.63 -21.95 78.74
N ARG A 300 10.74 -22.59 79.52
CA ARG A 300 9.50 -23.22 79.04
C ARG A 300 8.29 -22.31 79.32
N GLY A 301 7.28 -22.28 78.44
CA GLY A 301 6.03 -21.55 78.69
C GLY A 301 4.89 -22.01 77.78
N VAL A 302 3.86 -22.62 78.37
CA VAL A 302 2.67 -23.17 77.66
C VAL A 302 1.67 -22.07 77.31
N LEU A 303 1.06 -22.13 76.11
CA LEU A 303 -0.35 -21.78 75.92
C LEU A 303 -0.91 -22.38 74.61
N ARG A 304 -2.23 -22.65 74.59
CA ARG A 304 -2.99 -23.14 73.42
C ARG A 304 -3.53 -21.97 72.62
N GLN A 305 -3.53 -22.08 71.29
CA GLN A 305 -4.71 -21.90 70.42
C GLN A 305 -4.37 -22.21 68.95
N SER A 306 -5.39 -22.57 68.15
CA SER A 306 -5.26 -22.93 66.73
C SER A 306 -5.29 -21.69 65.83
N PRO A 307 -4.51 -21.66 64.73
CA PRO A 307 -4.77 -20.76 63.62
C PRO A 307 -5.31 -21.53 62.40
N THR A 308 -6.54 -21.20 61.99
CA THR A 308 -6.93 -21.27 60.57
C THR A 308 -5.92 -20.45 59.77
N ILE A 309 -5.43 -20.97 58.63
CA ILE A 309 -4.47 -20.23 57.79
C ILE A 309 -5.22 -19.15 56.99
N THR A 310 -5.57 -18.07 57.66
CA THR A 310 -5.87 -16.79 57.02
C THR A 310 -4.58 -16.30 56.38
N LEU A 311 -4.52 -16.30 55.05
CA LEU A 311 -3.40 -15.74 54.30
C LEU A 311 -3.38 -14.21 54.51
N MET A 312 -2.63 -13.75 55.51
CA MET A 312 -2.38 -12.32 55.71
C MET A 312 -1.54 -11.80 54.54
N ILE A 313 -2.22 -11.31 53.50
CA ILE A 313 -1.63 -10.43 52.51
C ILE A 313 -1.22 -9.16 53.26
N THR A 314 0.05 -9.08 53.62
CA THR A 314 0.62 -7.90 54.28
C THR A 314 0.47 -6.71 53.36
N ARG A 315 -0.19 -5.63 53.83
CA ARG A 315 -0.22 -4.33 53.15
C ARG A 315 1.21 -3.84 52.88
N LYS A 316 1.71 -4.10 51.68
CA LYS A 316 2.66 -3.21 51.02
C LYS A 316 1.82 -2.17 50.29
N ALA A 317 1.57 -1.04 50.94
CA ALA A 317 1.42 0.19 50.18
C ALA A 317 2.71 0.35 49.37
N SER A 318 2.58 0.40 48.04
CA SER A 318 3.71 0.57 47.13
C SER A 318 4.17 2.02 47.17
N ASN A 319 4.97 2.35 48.18
CA ASN A 319 5.77 3.59 48.22
C ASN A 319 6.84 3.52 47.10
N ALA A 320 6.38 3.59 45.85
CA ALA A 320 7.21 3.60 44.67
C ALA A 320 8.06 4.87 44.70
N SER A 321 9.37 4.70 44.89
CA SER A 321 10.28 5.84 44.82
C SER A 321 10.28 6.39 43.39
N PRO A 322 10.31 7.73 43.20
CA PRO A 322 10.28 8.35 41.88
C PRO A 322 11.22 7.67 40.88
N PRO A 323 10.74 7.31 39.66
CA PRO A 323 11.52 6.54 38.71
C PRO A 323 12.75 7.32 38.27
N LYS A 324 13.93 6.73 38.50
CA LYS A 324 15.21 7.36 38.12
C LYS A 324 15.33 7.44 36.60
N LEU A 325 15.15 8.63 36.05
CA LEU A 325 15.50 8.95 34.66
C LEU A 325 17.03 8.95 34.49
N ASN A 326 17.53 8.58 33.31
CA ASN A 326 18.94 8.73 32.97
C ASN A 326 19.23 10.19 32.56
N ASP A 327 18.34 10.81 31.78
CA ASP A 327 18.29 12.26 31.61
C ASP A 327 17.12 12.87 32.41
N PRO A 328 17.38 13.47 33.59
CA PRO A 328 16.34 14.12 34.39
C PRO A 328 15.79 15.40 33.74
N SER A 329 16.49 16.00 32.76
CA SER A 329 16.07 17.25 32.14
C SER A 329 14.93 17.12 31.14
N LEU A 330 14.50 15.88 30.84
CA LEU A 330 13.28 15.57 30.09
C LEU A 330 11.99 15.83 30.91
N LEU A 331 12.06 15.73 32.24
CA LEU A 331 10.90 15.98 33.12
C LEU A 331 10.73 17.48 33.36
N LYS A 332 9.90 18.13 32.55
CA LYS A 332 9.63 19.57 32.62
C LYS A 332 8.45 19.86 33.54
N GLN A 333 8.71 20.50 34.69
CA GLN A 333 7.69 20.92 35.64
C GLN A 333 7.57 22.45 35.68
N ASP A 334 6.39 22.96 36.05
CA ASP A 334 6.04 24.38 36.13
C ASP A 334 6.21 25.21 34.84
N VAL A 335 6.47 24.59 33.68
CA VAL A 335 6.70 25.28 32.41
C VAL A 335 5.97 24.63 31.22
N CYS A 336 5.60 25.47 30.26
CA CYS A 336 5.17 25.13 28.91
C CYS A 336 6.30 25.45 27.91
N TYR A 337 6.26 24.88 26.71
CA TYR A 337 7.20 25.18 25.63
C TYR A 337 6.58 26.17 24.63
N VAL A 338 7.05 27.41 24.59
CA VAL A 338 6.50 28.47 23.73
C VAL A 338 7.63 29.25 23.08
N ASN A 339 7.56 29.42 21.75
CA ASN A 339 8.57 30.13 20.97
C ASN A 339 10.02 29.64 21.18
N GLY A 340 10.22 28.36 21.50
CA GLY A 340 11.54 27.82 21.81
C GLY A 340 12.08 28.11 23.22
N GLU A 341 11.25 28.66 24.11
CA GLU A 341 11.57 28.96 25.51
C GLU A 341 10.67 28.16 26.47
N TRP A 342 11.15 27.96 27.70
CA TRP A 342 10.40 27.33 28.78
C TRP A 342 9.75 28.39 29.68
N VAL A 343 8.41 28.49 29.65
CA VAL A 343 7.66 29.62 30.23
C VAL A 343 6.57 29.18 31.21
N LYS A 344 6.38 29.95 32.30
CA LYS A 344 5.25 29.77 33.25
C LYS A 344 3.99 30.47 32.73
N ALA A 345 2.82 30.12 33.27
CA ALA A 345 1.58 30.89 33.04
C ALA A 345 1.72 32.30 33.65
N LYS A 346 1.20 33.33 32.99
CA LYS A 346 1.21 34.72 33.52
C LYS A 346 0.33 34.91 34.74
N SER A 347 -0.65 34.03 34.92
CA SER A 347 -1.48 33.95 36.12
C SER A 347 -0.72 33.48 37.36
N GLY A 348 0.48 32.88 37.19
CA GLY A 348 1.20 32.16 38.23
C GLY A 348 0.53 30.85 38.68
N LYS A 349 -0.65 30.50 38.14
CA LYS A 349 -1.38 29.28 38.49
C LYS A 349 -0.73 28.03 37.89
N THR A 350 -0.81 26.93 38.63
CA THR A 350 -0.48 25.59 38.19
C THR A 350 -1.56 24.60 38.62
N PHE A 351 -1.63 23.45 37.94
CA PHE A 351 -2.40 22.28 38.36
C PHE A 351 -1.46 21.10 38.67
N LYS A 352 -1.94 20.14 39.45
CA LYS A 352 -1.19 18.95 39.89
C LYS A 352 -1.35 17.79 38.92
N VAL A 353 -0.30 16.99 38.79
CA VAL A 353 -0.29 15.71 38.06
C VAL A 353 0.16 14.63 39.05
N ASN A 354 -0.64 13.58 39.19
CA ASN A 354 -0.43 12.52 40.17
C ASN A 354 -0.23 11.16 39.48
N ASP A 355 0.49 10.23 40.12
CA ASP A 355 0.60 8.84 39.65
C ASP A 355 -0.75 8.14 39.85
N PRO A 356 -1.44 7.65 38.79
CA PRO A 356 -2.73 7.00 38.95
C PRO A 356 -2.64 5.68 39.73
N SER A 357 -1.45 5.11 39.91
CA SER A 357 -1.19 3.87 40.64
C SER A 357 -1.13 4.06 42.16
N THR A 358 -0.65 5.21 42.65
CA THR A 358 -0.47 5.46 44.10
C THR A 358 -1.26 6.66 44.62
N GLY A 359 -1.63 7.59 43.74
CA GLY A 359 -2.21 8.88 44.09
C GLY A 359 -1.19 9.97 44.46
N ASP A 360 0.11 9.64 44.49
CA ASP A 360 1.17 10.58 44.85
C ASP A 360 1.40 11.66 43.80
N LEU A 361 1.86 12.84 44.23
CA LEU A 361 2.18 13.97 43.35
C LEU A 361 3.48 13.70 42.57
N ILE A 362 3.40 13.69 41.24
CA ILE A 362 4.57 13.66 40.33
C ILE A 362 5.18 15.05 40.22
N GLY A 363 4.32 16.06 40.09
CA GLY A 363 4.71 17.45 39.88
C GLY A 363 3.55 18.35 39.47
N THR A 364 3.88 19.54 38.99
CA THR A 364 2.91 20.57 38.58
C THR A 364 3.17 21.09 37.16
N CYS A 365 2.09 21.49 36.49
CA CYS A 365 2.12 22.12 35.16
C CYS A 365 1.37 23.46 35.15
N PRO A 366 1.75 24.44 34.31
CA PRO A 366 1.05 25.72 34.20
C PRO A 366 -0.42 25.61 33.83
N GLU A 367 -1.26 26.44 34.44
CA GLU A 367 -2.65 26.64 34.04
C GLU A 367 -2.75 27.87 33.11
N PHE A 368 -2.50 27.67 31.81
CA PHE A 368 -2.60 28.72 30.80
C PHE A 368 -4.04 29.20 30.63
N ASP A 369 -4.23 30.50 30.39
CA ASP A 369 -5.50 31.09 29.91
C ASP A 369 -5.44 31.41 28.40
N SER A 370 -6.50 32.00 27.82
CA SER A 370 -6.45 32.44 26.41
C SER A 370 -5.35 33.46 26.11
N LYS A 371 -4.88 34.25 27.09
CA LYS A 371 -3.87 35.29 26.85
C LYS A 371 -2.49 34.66 26.68
N ASP A 372 -2.19 33.62 27.45
CA ASP A 372 -0.96 32.85 27.33
C ASP A 372 -0.99 31.95 26.09
N ALA A 373 -2.10 31.25 25.83
CA ALA A 373 -2.25 30.46 24.61
C ALA A 373 -2.16 31.31 23.32
N ARG A 374 -2.66 32.56 23.31
CA ARG A 374 -2.47 33.49 22.19
C ARG A 374 -1.01 33.87 21.93
N LEU A 375 -0.09 33.77 22.90
CA LEU A 375 1.34 33.95 22.64
C LEU A 375 1.91 32.79 21.82
N ALA A 376 1.50 31.55 22.13
CA ALA A 376 1.89 30.38 21.33
C ALA A 376 1.32 30.45 19.90
N ILE A 377 0.06 30.90 19.75
CA ILE A 377 -0.55 31.10 18.42
C ILE A 377 0.22 32.15 17.60
N ARG A 378 0.65 33.26 18.22
CA ARG A 378 1.48 34.28 17.57
C ARG A 378 2.85 33.74 17.18
N ALA A 379 3.57 33.10 18.11
CA ALA A 379 4.87 32.50 17.81
C ALA A 379 4.82 31.48 16.66
N ALA A 380 3.75 30.69 16.58
CA ALA A 380 3.53 29.77 15.47
C ALA A 380 3.21 30.49 14.14
N ALA A 381 2.49 31.62 14.18
CA ALA A 381 2.23 32.44 13.01
C ALA A 381 3.49 33.17 12.51
N ASP A 382 4.29 33.73 13.42
CA ASP A 382 5.54 34.45 13.12
C ASP A 382 6.61 33.50 12.53
N ALA A 383 6.68 32.27 13.03
CA ALA A 383 7.59 31.24 12.50
C ALA A 383 7.16 30.71 11.11
N PHE A 384 5.85 30.65 10.82
CA PHE A 384 5.30 29.96 9.64
C PHE A 384 5.86 30.44 8.29
N PRO A 385 5.96 31.75 7.97
CA PRO A 385 6.55 32.23 6.72
C PRO A 385 7.96 31.72 6.46
N SER A 386 8.78 31.58 7.52
CA SER A 386 10.14 31.04 7.39
C SER A 386 10.15 29.51 7.22
N PHE A 387 9.28 28.81 7.95
CA PHE A 387 9.27 27.35 7.98
C PHE A 387 8.62 26.73 6.73
N ARG A 388 7.54 27.33 6.20
CA ARG A 388 6.89 26.85 4.96
C ARG A 388 7.82 26.87 3.74
N ASN A 389 8.81 27.76 3.75
CA ASN A 389 9.77 27.95 2.66
C ASN A 389 10.99 27.02 2.77
N LYS A 390 11.15 26.27 3.87
CA LYS A 390 12.14 25.19 3.95
C LYS A 390 11.76 24.07 3.01
N THR A 391 12.74 23.52 2.29
CA THR A 391 12.54 22.38 1.40
C THR A 391 12.04 21.14 2.16
N GLY A 392 11.29 20.26 1.50
CA GLY A 392 10.87 18.98 2.09
C GLY A 392 12.04 18.14 2.62
N ARG A 393 13.23 18.26 2.00
CA ARG A 393 14.48 17.62 2.46
C ARG A 393 15.11 18.25 3.70
N GLU A 394 14.90 19.54 3.98
CA GLU A 394 15.27 20.14 5.27
C GLU A 394 14.31 19.72 6.38
N ARG A 395 13.00 19.77 6.13
CA ARG A 395 11.98 19.36 7.10
C ARG A 395 12.09 17.87 7.45
N SER A 396 12.41 17.05 6.44
CA SER A 396 12.83 15.65 6.59
C SER A 396 13.98 15.48 7.60
N LYS A 397 15.10 16.19 7.42
CA LYS A 397 16.27 16.10 8.34
C LYS A 397 15.91 16.47 9.78
N LEU A 398 15.05 17.47 9.98
CA LEU A 398 14.61 17.90 11.31
C LEU A 398 13.72 16.84 12.00
N LEU A 399 12.74 16.29 11.27
CA LEU A 399 11.88 15.20 11.78
C LEU A 399 12.70 13.94 12.06
N ARG A 400 13.67 13.62 11.20
CA ARG A 400 14.59 12.48 11.40
C ARG A 400 15.46 12.67 12.64
N ALA A 401 16.04 13.86 12.84
CA ALA A 401 16.80 14.17 14.05
C ALA A 401 15.94 14.04 15.32
N TRP A 402 14.65 14.39 15.27
CA TRP A 402 13.73 14.22 16.40
C TRP A 402 13.37 12.74 16.64
N TYR A 403 13.19 11.93 15.59
CA TYR A 403 13.12 10.48 15.73
C TYR A 403 14.37 9.90 16.41
N ASP A 404 15.57 10.27 15.94
CA ASP A 404 16.82 9.76 16.49
C ASP A 404 16.98 10.19 17.98
N GLN A 405 16.53 11.40 18.35
CA GLN A 405 16.45 11.87 19.73
C GLN A 405 15.42 11.08 20.58
N MET A 406 14.24 10.75 20.05
CA MET A 406 13.27 9.90 20.75
C MET A 406 13.82 8.49 20.99
N THR A 407 14.40 7.87 19.96
CA THR A 407 14.97 6.52 20.04
C THR A 407 16.13 6.47 21.05
N ALA A 408 16.99 7.49 21.09
CA ALA A 408 18.08 7.58 22.07
C ALA A 408 17.61 7.73 23.53
N ASN A 409 16.43 8.29 23.77
CA ASN A 409 15.87 8.54 25.11
C ASN A 409 14.69 7.62 25.46
N ALA A 410 14.45 6.57 24.67
CA ALA A 410 13.20 5.82 24.68
C ALA A 410 12.85 5.17 26.04
N GLU A 411 13.87 4.77 26.81
CA GLU A 411 13.69 4.19 28.14
C GLU A 411 13.12 5.22 29.15
N ASP A 412 13.55 6.48 29.07
CA ASP A 412 13.09 7.54 29.98
C ASP A 412 11.74 8.12 29.57
N ILE A 413 11.45 8.19 28.25
CA ILE A 413 10.10 8.48 27.76
C ILE A 413 9.12 7.41 28.28
N ALA A 414 9.48 6.13 28.17
CA ALA A 414 8.63 5.04 28.67
C ALA A 414 8.43 5.08 30.21
N LYS A 415 9.44 5.51 30.98
CA LYS A 415 9.28 5.76 32.43
C LYS A 415 8.30 6.91 32.69
N ILE A 416 8.43 8.03 31.98
CA ILE A 416 7.53 9.18 32.15
C ILE A 416 6.09 8.76 31.82
N ILE A 417 5.85 8.12 30.67
CA ILE A 417 4.54 7.57 30.29
C ILE A 417 3.99 6.66 31.39
N THR A 418 4.79 5.70 31.87
CA THR A 418 4.37 4.76 32.93
C THR A 418 3.96 5.49 34.21
N TRP A 419 4.68 6.55 34.58
CA TRP A 419 4.46 7.30 35.81
C TRP A 419 3.16 8.12 35.79
N GLU A 420 2.87 8.84 34.70
CA GLU A 420 1.67 9.69 34.61
C GLU A 420 0.43 8.97 34.04
N ASN A 421 0.60 7.94 33.21
CA ASN A 421 -0.52 7.17 32.63
C ASN A 421 -0.84 5.88 33.40
N GLY A 422 0.12 5.32 34.15
CA GLY A 422 -0.02 4.05 34.87
C GLY A 422 0.14 2.79 34.02
N LYS A 423 0.07 2.86 32.67
CA LYS A 423 0.26 1.68 31.81
C LYS A 423 1.63 1.01 32.07
N PRO A 424 1.73 -0.33 32.02
CA PRO A 424 3.00 -1.02 32.33
C PRO A 424 4.16 -0.59 31.43
N MET A 425 5.39 -0.66 31.95
CA MET A 425 6.62 -0.32 31.23
C MET A 425 6.75 -1.00 29.85
N ALA A 426 6.19 -2.20 29.65
CA ALA A 426 6.20 -2.88 28.36
C ALA A 426 5.32 -2.16 27.32
N ASP A 427 4.10 -1.79 27.70
CA ASP A 427 3.16 -1.00 26.88
C ASP A 427 3.72 0.41 26.61
N ALA A 428 4.33 1.05 27.61
CA ALA A 428 4.96 2.37 27.49
C ALA A 428 6.18 2.38 26.55
N LYS A 429 6.96 1.30 26.49
CA LYS A 429 8.04 1.12 25.51
C LYS A 429 7.47 0.89 24.10
N GLY A 430 6.45 0.05 23.98
CA GLY A 430 5.72 -0.17 22.72
C GLY A 430 5.15 1.13 22.17
N GLU A 431 4.53 1.96 23.01
CA GLU A 431 4.08 3.29 22.62
C GLU A 431 5.24 4.20 22.22
N THR A 432 6.33 4.27 23.00
CA THR A 432 7.46 5.15 22.69
C THR A 432 8.03 4.88 21.29
N THR A 433 8.19 3.60 20.92
CA THR A 433 8.61 3.20 19.57
C THR A 433 7.55 3.56 18.53
N TYR A 434 6.26 3.24 18.78
CA TYR A 434 5.17 3.56 17.85
C TYR A 434 5.06 5.08 17.58
N ALA A 435 5.24 5.90 18.61
CA ALA A 435 5.28 7.35 18.52
C ALA A 435 6.48 7.85 17.71
N ALA A 436 7.67 7.30 17.95
CA ALA A 436 8.87 7.62 17.18
C ALA A 436 8.66 7.32 15.69
N ASN A 437 8.10 6.16 15.35
CA ASN A 437 7.89 5.74 13.96
C ASN A 437 7.05 6.72 13.12
N PHE A 438 6.15 7.53 13.71
CA PHE A 438 5.48 8.61 12.97
C PHE A 438 6.42 9.75 12.56
N LEU A 439 7.42 10.08 13.38
CA LEU A 439 8.43 11.08 13.02
C LEU A 439 9.36 10.53 11.92
N GLU A 440 9.73 9.25 11.97
CA GLU A 440 10.48 8.58 10.90
C GLU A 440 9.67 8.58 9.60
N TRP A 441 8.45 8.06 9.61
CA TRP A 441 7.55 8.02 8.45
C TRP A 441 7.28 9.40 7.84
N PHE A 442 6.96 10.40 8.65
CA PHE A 442 6.69 11.75 8.13
C PHE A 442 7.97 12.53 7.78
N SER A 443 9.15 12.15 8.31
CA SER A 443 10.43 12.62 7.75
C SER A 443 10.63 12.15 6.31
N GLU A 444 10.10 10.98 5.98
CA GLU A 444 10.17 10.33 4.68
C GLU A 444 9.10 10.85 3.70
N GLU A 445 7.91 11.19 4.17
CA GLU A 445 6.86 11.80 3.35
C GLU A 445 7.07 13.30 3.06
N ALA A 446 7.81 14.03 3.91
CA ALA A 446 8.12 15.45 3.69
C ALA A 446 8.69 15.83 2.29
N PRO A 447 9.54 15.00 1.63
CA PRO A 447 9.95 15.18 0.23
C PRO A 447 9.05 14.50 -0.83
N ARG A 448 7.99 13.79 -0.45
CA ARG A 448 7.07 13.04 -1.36
C ARG A 448 5.72 13.74 -1.56
N LEU A 449 5.66 15.04 -1.29
CA LEU A 449 4.44 15.86 -1.33
C LEU A 449 4.04 16.27 -2.77
N TYR A 450 3.77 15.29 -3.63
CA TYR A 450 3.52 15.49 -5.06
C TYR A 450 2.22 16.22 -5.35
N GLY A 451 2.27 17.19 -6.28
CA GLY A 451 1.11 17.66 -7.04
C GLY A 451 1.02 16.98 -8.40
N ASP A 452 0.09 17.44 -9.23
CA ASP A 452 -0.38 16.77 -10.44
C ASP A 452 -0.22 17.69 -11.66
N VAL A 453 0.02 17.12 -12.85
CA VAL A 453 -0.13 17.85 -14.13
C VAL A 453 -1.37 17.29 -14.82
N ILE A 454 -2.28 18.17 -15.24
CA ILE A 454 -3.60 17.81 -15.75
C ILE A 454 -3.74 18.37 -17.17
N PRO A 455 -4.17 17.57 -18.16
CA PRO A 455 -4.55 18.09 -19.48
C PRO A 455 -5.58 19.22 -19.33
N SER A 456 -5.37 20.32 -20.06
CA SER A 456 -6.22 21.50 -19.93
C SER A 456 -7.33 21.47 -20.96
N SER A 457 -8.57 21.74 -20.55
CA SER A 457 -9.73 21.83 -21.45
C SER A 457 -9.82 23.16 -22.23
N VAL A 458 -8.66 23.66 -22.68
CA VAL A 458 -8.48 24.88 -23.47
C VAL A 458 -7.12 24.76 -24.19
N PRO A 459 -7.06 24.81 -25.53
CA PRO A 459 -5.80 24.82 -26.27
C PRO A 459 -4.86 25.96 -25.86
N GLY A 460 -3.57 25.67 -25.74
CA GLY A 460 -2.57 26.63 -25.26
C GLY A 460 -2.58 26.89 -23.74
N ASN A 461 -3.46 26.26 -22.96
CA ASN A 461 -3.36 26.28 -21.50
C ASN A 461 -2.61 25.03 -20.97
N ARG A 462 -2.07 25.14 -19.75
CA ARG A 462 -1.48 24.04 -18.97
C ARG A 462 -1.97 24.13 -17.52
N VAL A 463 -2.60 23.06 -17.02
CA VAL A 463 -3.09 22.98 -15.64
C VAL A 463 -2.13 22.13 -14.81
N TRP A 464 -1.79 22.63 -13.63
CA TRP A 464 -0.95 21.92 -12.67
C TRP A 464 -1.41 22.22 -11.24
N THR A 465 -1.25 21.27 -10.34
CA THR A 465 -1.58 21.40 -8.91
C THR A 465 -0.31 21.44 -8.09
N ILE A 466 -0.33 22.20 -7.00
CA ILE A 466 0.69 22.15 -5.94
C ILE A 466 0.02 21.97 -4.58
N LYS A 467 0.67 21.24 -3.66
CA LYS A 467 0.17 21.00 -2.30
C LYS A 467 0.95 21.86 -1.31
N GLU A 468 0.33 22.92 -0.82
CA GLU A 468 0.90 23.85 0.16
C GLU A 468 0.47 23.52 1.59
N PRO A 469 1.26 23.83 2.64
CA PRO A 469 0.82 23.69 4.02
C PRO A 469 -0.37 24.61 4.34
N VAL A 470 -1.35 24.07 5.08
CA VAL A 470 -2.60 24.77 5.42
C VAL A 470 -2.41 26.01 6.32
N GLY A 471 -1.33 26.07 7.09
CA GLY A 471 -0.99 27.20 7.97
C GLY A 471 -0.69 26.77 9.40
N VAL A 472 -1.00 27.64 10.37
CA VAL A 472 -0.89 27.30 11.80
C VAL A 472 -1.96 26.27 12.18
N CYS A 473 -1.56 25.23 12.90
CA CYS A 473 -2.45 24.13 13.31
C CYS A 473 -2.62 24.09 14.84
N GLY A 474 -3.87 24.01 15.30
CA GLY A 474 -4.22 23.72 16.69
C GLY A 474 -4.37 22.22 16.90
N LEU A 475 -3.61 21.63 17.81
CA LEU A 475 -3.62 20.19 18.07
C LEU A 475 -4.12 19.95 19.49
N ILE A 476 -5.05 19.03 19.68
CA ILE A 476 -5.62 18.69 21.00
C ILE A 476 -5.56 17.16 21.14
N THR A 477 -4.88 16.69 22.18
CA THR A 477 -4.54 15.27 22.35
C THR A 477 -5.04 14.68 23.68
N PRO A 478 -5.47 13.40 23.70
CA PRO A 478 -5.97 12.71 24.88
C PRO A 478 -4.82 12.09 25.69
N TRP A 479 -5.15 11.63 26.90
CA TRP A 479 -4.21 11.11 27.87
C TRP A 479 -3.78 9.65 27.67
N ASN A 480 -4.47 8.89 26.82
CA ASN A 480 -4.31 7.43 26.78
C ASN A 480 -3.11 6.95 25.95
N PHE A 481 -2.63 7.78 25.01
CA PHE A 481 -1.38 7.60 24.28
C PHE A 481 -0.65 8.96 24.19
N PRO A 482 -0.05 9.43 25.31
CA PRO A 482 0.45 10.80 25.41
C PRO A 482 1.71 11.07 24.57
N ALA A 483 2.41 10.04 24.07
CA ALA A 483 3.48 10.21 23.08
C ALA A 483 2.96 10.01 21.65
N ALA A 484 2.18 8.96 21.40
CA ALA A 484 1.77 8.64 20.03
C ALA A 484 0.76 9.66 19.46
N MET A 485 -0.14 10.22 20.27
CA MET A 485 -1.11 11.21 19.78
C MET A 485 -0.47 12.57 19.46
N ILE A 486 0.64 12.92 20.12
CA ILE A 486 1.43 14.11 19.81
C ILE A 486 2.17 13.92 18.48
N THR A 487 2.91 12.81 18.34
CA THR A 487 3.73 12.52 17.14
C THR A 487 2.89 12.29 15.89
N ARG A 488 1.76 11.56 16.00
CA ARG A 488 0.74 11.38 14.93
C ARG A 488 0.26 12.71 14.32
N LYS A 489 0.17 13.77 15.13
CA LYS A 489 -0.36 15.09 14.73
C LYS A 489 0.72 16.12 14.36
N ILE A 490 1.87 16.11 15.04
CA ILE A 490 2.97 17.05 14.78
C ILE A 490 3.82 16.59 13.58
N GLY A 491 4.10 15.30 13.45
CA GLY A 491 4.86 14.72 12.33
C GLY A 491 4.36 15.16 10.94
N PRO A 492 3.08 14.92 10.58
CA PRO A 492 2.57 15.30 9.26
C PRO A 492 2.43 16.81 9.08
N ALA A 493 2.14 17.56 10.16
CA ALA A 493 2.09 19.01 10.12
C ALA A 493 3.44 19.62 9.72
N LEU A 494 4.51 19.21 10.39
CA LEU A 494 5.87 19.68 10.10
C LEU A 494 6.37 19.15 8.74
N ALA A 495 6.00 17.93 8.36
CA ALA A 495 6.31 17.37 7.05
C ALA A 495 5.71 18.22 5.93
N ALA A 496 4.43 18.60 6.05
CA ALA A 496 3.75 19.51 5.12
C ALA A 496 4.33 20.93 5.11
N GLY A 497 4.93 21.38 6.22
CA GLY A 497 5.49 22.73 6.40
C GLY A 497 4.62 23.68 7.23
N CYS A 498 3.69 23.13 8.03
CA CYS A 498 2.89 23.86 9.01
C CYS A 498 3.69 24.13 10.29
N THR A 499 3.17 25.05 11.11
CA THR A 499 3.57 25.26 12.51
C THR A 499 2.43 24.87 13.45
N VAL A 500 2.73 24.54 14.70
CA VAL A 500 1.76 23.90 15.61
C VAL A 500 1.69 24.55 16.99
N VAL A 501 0.48 24.55 17.55
CA VAL A 501 0.22 24.77 18.98
C VAL A 501 -0.54 23.55 19.50
N ALA A 502 0.10 22.75 20.35
CA ALA A 502 -0.48 21.53 20.92
C ALA A 502 -0.94 21.76 22.36
N LYS A 503 -2.21 21.48 22.66
CA LYS A 503 -2.76 21.41 24.02
C LYS A 503 -2.58 19.99 24.54
N ALA A 504 -1.68 19.82 25.49
CA ALA A 504 -1.40 18.53 26.12
C ALA A 504 -2.58 18.08 27.01
N PRO A 505 -2.82 16.76 27.18
CA PRO A 505 -3.73 16.26 28.21
C PRO A 505 -3.30 16.77 29.60
N ALA A 506 -4.26 16.96 30.51
CA ALA A 506 -3.98 17.44 31.86
C ALA A 506 -3.51 16.32 32.78
N GLU A 507 -3.92 15.10 32.46
CA GLU A 507 -3.63 13.86 33.17
C GLU A 507 -2.22 13.36 32.87
N THR A 508 -1.68 13.68 31.68
CA THR A 508 -0.39 13.16 31.17
C THR A 508 0.43 14.21 30.37
N PRO A 509 0.71 15.40 30.93
CA PRO A 509 1.39 16.48 30.21
C PRO A 509 2.91 16.28 30.09
N PHE A 510 3.57 15.52 30.97
CA PHE A 510 5.03 15.48 31.04
C PHE A 510 5.64 14.78 29.83
N THR A 511 5.01 13.74 29.29
CA THR A 511 5.40 13.13 28.02
C THR A 511 5.35 14.14 26.88
N SER A 512 4.29 14.97 26.81
CA SER A 512 4.16 16.01 25.78
C SER A 512 5.25 17.07 25.88
N LEU A 513 5.66 17.44 27.10
CA LEU A 513 6.75 18.39 27.34
C LEU A 513 8.14 17.78 27.12
N ALA A 514 8.34 16.50 27.47
CA ALA A 514 9.57 15.76 27.15
C ALA A 514 9.76 15.65 25.63
N LEU A 515 8.69 15.40 24.86
CA LEU A 515 8.75 15.42 23.40
C LEU A 515 9.10 16.82 22.85
N ALA A 516 8.65 17.90 23.48
CA ALA A 516 9.03 19.27 23.09
C ALA A 516 10.51 19.60 23.39
N GLU A 517 11.07 19.07 24.48
CA GLU A 517 12.51 19.12 24.77
C GLU A 517 13.33 18.37 23.71
N LEU A 518 12.88 17.19 23.29
CA LEU A 518 13.55 16.44 22.21
C LEU A 518 13.40 17.14 20.84
N ALA A 519 12.28 17.83 20.59
CA ALA A 519 12.10 18.70 19.43
C ALA A 519 13.11 19.86 19.42
N HIS A 520 13.32 20.49 20.58
CA HIS A 520 14.31 21.56 20.76
C HIS A 520 15.72 21.06 20.42
N ARG A 521 16.13 19.91 20.98
CA ARG A 521 17.44 19.27 20.70
C ARG A 521 17.62 18.86 19.25
N ALA A 522 16.55 18.45 18.57
CA ALA A 522 16.55 18.15 17.14
C ALA A 522 16.72 19.38 16.23
N GLY A 523 16.77 20.59 16.79
CA GLY A 523 16.94 21.84 16.03
C GLY A 523 15.66 22.34 15.38
N ILE A 524 14.48 21.92 15.86
CA ILE A 524 13.20 22.47 15.40
C ILE A 524 13.17 23.99 15.68
N PRO A 525 12.96 24.85 14.66
CA PRO A 525 13.07 26.29 14.85
C PRO A 525 12.07 26.85 15.87
N LYS A 526 12.48 27.93 16.56
CA LYS A 526 11.66 28.64 17.54
C LYS A 526 10.28 28.99 16.94
N GLY A 527 9.23 28.70 17.70
CA GLY A 527 7.84 28.92 17.30
C GLY A 527 7.22 27.86 16.38
N VAL A 528 8.01 26.97 15.74
CA VAL A 528 7.43 25.93 14.85
C VAL A 528 6.64 24.89 15.62
N VAL A 529 7.10 24.52 16.82
CA VAL A 529 6.37 23.68 17.79
C VAL A 529 6.20 24.47 19.08
N ASN A 530 4.98 24.46 19.61
CA ASN A 530 4.62 25.02 20.92
C ASN A 530 3.71 24.01 21.63
N VAL A 531 3.95 23.76 22.92
CA VAL A 531 3.17 22.83 23.75
C VAL A 531 2.70 23.57 25.00
N VAL A 532 1.38 23.60 25.20
CA VAL A 532 0.72 24.31 26.30
C VAL A 532 -0.11 23.35 27.16
N THR A 533 -0.12 23.60 28.47
CA THR A 533 -0.88 22.81 29.46
C THR A 533 -2.01 23.64 30.06
N SER A 534 -3.09 22.96 30.42
CA SER A 534 -4.25 23.51 31.15
C SER A 534 -5.12 22.35 31.62
N HIS A 535 -5.68 22.49 32.82
CA HIS A 535 -6.73 21.62 33.34
C HIS A 535 -8.05 22.40 33.40
N GLU A 536 -8.16 23.40 34.27
CA GLU A 536 -9.39 24.18 34.50
C GLU A 536 -9.82 24.96 33.24
N ASN A 537 -8.88 25.61 32.56
CA ASN A 537 -9.17 26.42 31.37
C ASN A 537 -9.28 25.60 30.08
N THR A 538 -9.30 24.25 30.15
CA THR A 538 -9.35 23.38 28.95
C THR A 538 -10.49 23.75 27.98
N PRO A 539 -11.73 24.05 28.43
CA PRO A 539 -12.80 24.50 27.53
C PRO A 539 -12.52 25.85 26.87
N GLU A 540 -11.83 26.76 27.57
CA GLU A 540 -11.44 28.08 27.08
C GLU A 540 -10.37 27.97 25.99
N LEU A 541 -9.33 27.17 26.23
CA LEU A 541 -8.27 26.89 25.25
C LEU A 541 -8.79 26.11 24.04
N GLY A 542 -9.70 25.15 24.24
CA GLY A 542 -10.38 24.46 23.15
C GLY A 542 -11.14 25.44 22.25
N LYS A 543 -11.96 26.30 22.85
CA LYS A 543 -12.70 27.36 22.16
C LYS A 543 -11.79 28.39 21.47
N LEU A 544 -10.63 28.70 22.05
CA LEU A 544 -9.64 29.57 21.42
C LEU A 544 -9.07 28.94 20.15
N LEU A 545 -8.62 27.69 20.20
CA LEU A 545 -8.02 27.00 19.05
C LEU A 545 -9.02 26.79 17.90
N THR A 546 -10.32 26.65 18.21
CA THR A 546 -11.41 26.50 17.23
C THR A 546 -11.98 27.83 16.71
N SER A 547 -11.72 28.97 17.36
CA SER A 547 -12.25 30.29 16.92
C SER A 547 -11.20 31.32 16.47
N ASP A 548 -9.94 31.23 16.89
CA ASP A 548 -8.91 32.21 16.48
C ASP A 548 -8.60 32.07 14.97
N PRO A 549 -8.76 33.13 14.15
CA PRO A 549 -8.62 33.05 12.69
C PRO A 549 -7.18 32.79 12.22
N THR A 550 -6.21 32.87 13.12
CA THR A 550 -4.80 32.52 12.84
C THR A 550 -4.64 31.01 12.62
N ILE A 551 -5.40 30.20 13.38
CA ILE A 551 -5.43 28.74 13.22
C ILE A 551 -6.21 28.37 11.96
N ARG A 552 -5.62 27.58 11.08
CA ARG A 552 -6.22 27.15 9.79
C ARG A 552 -6.68 25.71 9.77
N LYS A 553 -6.12 24.87 10.64
CA LYS A 553 -6.56 23.49 10.89
C LYS A 553 -6.63 23.21 12.38
N VAL A 554 -7.63 22.44 12.81
CA VAL A 554 -7.63 21.77 14.11
C VAL A 554 -7.57 20.26 13.92
N SER A 555 -6.76 19.57 14.71
CA SER A 555 -6.77 18.10 14.82
C SER A 555 -6.98 17.68 16.26
N PHE A 556 -8.01 16.88 16.50
CA PHE A 556 -8.44 16.43 17.83
C PHE A 556 -8.54 14.90 17.88
N THR A 557 -8.14 14.32 19.00
CA THR A 557 -8.49 12.93 19.36
C THR A 557 -9.10 12.92 20.76
N GLY A 558 -10.22 12.23 20.95
CA GLY A 558 -10.93 12.19 22.24
C GLY A 558 -12.40 11.79 22.12
N SER A 559 -13.26 12.24 23.05
CA SER A 559 -14.67 11.83 23.06
C SER A 559 -15.50 12.50 21.95
N THR A 560 -16.45 11.75 21.40
CA THR A 560 -17.34 12.20 20.31
C THR A 560 -18.10 13.49 20.65
N ASN A 561 -18.56 13.64 21.89
CA ASN A 561 -19.27 14.84 22.35
C ASN A 561 -18.39 16.11 22.30
N VAL A 562 -17.10 15.98 22.64
CA VAL A 562 -16.13 17.09 22.51
C VAL A 562 -15.78 17.31 21.04
N GLY A 563 -15.69 16.25 20.22
CA GLY A 563 -15.50 16.35 18.77
C GLY A 563 -16.60 17.18 18.08
N LYS A 564 -17.86 16.87 18.39
CA LYS A 564 -19.05 17.62 17.92
C LYS A 564 -18.97 19.11 18.31
N LEU A 565 -18.66 19.41 19.58
CA LEU A 565 -18.52 20.78 20.08
C LEU A 565 -17.36 21.55 19.41
N LEU A 566 -16.21 20.91 19.21
CA LEU A 566 -15.05 21.54 18.54
C LEU A 566 -15.33 21.76 17.05
N MET A 567 -16.12 20.90 16.41
CA MET A 567 -16.57 21.07 15.02
C MET A 567 -17.53 22.25 14.88
N GLU A 568 -18.54 22.34 15.75
CA GLU A 568 -19.48 23.47 15.83
C GLU A 568 -18.74 24.81 15.95
N GLN A 569 -17.81 24.92 16.91
CA GLN A 569 -17.02 26.13 17.12
C GLN A 569 -16.14 26.46 15.92
N SER A 570 -15.58 25.44 15.24
CA SER A 570 -14.68 25.62 14.08
C SER A 570 -15.41 26.10 12.82
N ALA A 571 -16.73 25.89 12.72
CA ALA A 571 -17.54 26.41 11.62
C ALA A 571 -17.47 27.95 11.52
N SER A 572 -17.26 28.65 12.64
CA SER A 572 -17.10 30.11 12.71
C SER A 572 -15.99 30.68 11.81
N THR A 573 -15.00 29.87 11.44
CA THR A 573 -13.87 30.27 10.58
C THR A 573 -13.55 29.24 9.49
N LEU A 574 -14.47 28.29 9.23
CA LEU A 574 -14.35 27.22 8.23
C LEU A 574 -12.99 26.50 8.24
N LYS A 575 -12.49 26.16 9.44
CA LYS A 575 -11.20 25.47 9.58
C LYS A 575 -11.24 24.07 8.95
N LYS A 576 -10.12 23.62 8.39
CA LYS A 576 -9.95 22.18 8.08
C LYS A 576 -9.90 21.41 9.41
N LEU A 577 -10.55 20.26 9.47
CA LEU A 577 -10.64 19.44 10.68
C LEU A 577 -10.08 18.04 10.43
N SER A 578 -9.52 17.44 11.47
CA SER A 578 -9.39 15.98 11.60
C SER A 578 -9.87 15.60 12.98
N LEU A 579 -10.78 14.64 13.06
CA LEU A 579 -11.43 14.22 14.30
C LEU A 579 -11.30 12.70 14.41
N GLU A 580 -10.65 12.25 15.48
CA GLU A 580 -10.48 10.83 15.82
C GLU A 580 -11.23 10.59 17.14
N LEU A 581 -12.45 10.06 17.04
CA LEU A 581 -13.43 10.10 18.13
C LEU A 581 -13.66 8.71 18.76
N GLY A 582 -14.74 8.54 19.51
CA GLY A 582 -15.04 7.29 20.21
C GLY A 582 -15.24 6.10 19.26
N GLY A 583 -14.96 4.90 19.75
CA GLY A 583 -15.15 3.63 19.04
C GLY A 583 -16.10 2.70 19.79
N ASN A 584 -16.72 1.76 19.08
CA ASN A 584 -17.47 0.66 19.69
C ASN A 584 -17.10 -0.65 18.98
N ALA A 585 -15.80 -0.95 18.96
CA ALA A 585 -15.22 -1.90 18.02
C ALA A 585 -15.81 -3.32 18.17
N PRO A 586 -16.42 -3.89 17.10
CA PRO A 586 -16.77 -5.29 17.05
C PRO A 586 -15.51 -6.15 16.87
N PHE A 587 -15.46 -7.30 17.54
CA PHE A 587 -14.45 -8.33 17.32
C PHE A 587 -15.17 -9.65 17.07
N ILE A 588 -15.17 -10.15 15.84
CA ILE A 588 -16.02 -11.27 15.41
C ILE A 588 -15.19 -12.54 15.26
N VAL A 589 -15.68 -13.68 15.76
CA VAL A 589 -15.04 -14.99 15.61
C VAL A 589 -16.05 -15.99 15.06
N PHE A 590 -15.80 -16.45 13.83
CA PHE A 590 -16.62 -17.45 13.15
C PHE A 590 -16.17 -18.88 13.49
N ASP A 591 -17.05 -19.87 13.27
CA ASP A 591 -16.77 -21.29 13.59
C ASP A 591 -15.57 -21.87 12.80
N ASP A 592 -15.19 -21.26 11.67
CA ASP A 592 -14.02 -21.63 10.87
C ASP A 592 -12.70 -20.94 11.30
N ALA A 593 -12.74 -20.12 12.35
CA ALA A 593 -11.59 -19.42 12.88
C ALA A 593 -10.56 -20.36 13.52
N ASP A 594 -9.31 -19.88 13.59
CA ASP A 594 -8.35 -20.42 14.53
C ASP A 594 -8.67 -19.88 15.94
N VAL A 595 -9.31 -20.71 16.78
CA VAL A 595 -9.80 -20.28 18.10
C VAL A 595 -8.66 -19.78 19.00
N ASP A 596 -7.48 -20.39 18.94
CA ASP A 596 -6.34 -19.98 19.77
C ASP A 596 -5.72 -18.67 19.29
N ALA A 597 -5.62 -18.45 17.97
CA ALA A 597 -5.23 -17.16 17.40
C ALA A 597 -6.29 -16.07 17.65
N ALA A 598 -7.58 -16.40 17.58
CA ALA A 598 -8.68 -15.49 17.88
C ALA A 598 -8.69 -15.07 19.35
N VAL A 599 -8.44 -16.00 20.28
CA VAL A 599 -8.25 -15.68 21.70
C VAL A 599 -7.04 -14.78 21.89
N ALA A 600 -5.90 -15.05 21.25
CA ALA A 600 -4.71 -14.20 21.33
C ALA A 600 -4.96 -12.78 20.77
N GLY A 601 -5.66 -12.67 19.64
CA GLY A 601 -6.07 -11.40 19.05
C GLY A 601 -7.07 -10.63 19.92
N ALA A 602 -8.06 -11.31 20.50
CA ALA A 602 -9.04 -10.71 21.39
C ALA A 602 -8.36 -10.16 22.65
N ILE A 603 -7.42 -10.91 23.24
CA ILE A 603 -6.61 -10.46 24.38
C ILE A 603 -5.80 -9.20 24.03
N ALA A 604 -5.07 -9.23 22.90
CA ALA A 604 -4.22 -8.12 22.46
C ALA A 604 -5.01 -6.85 22.10
N SER A 605 -6.21 -7.00 21.52
CA SER A 605 -7.11 -5.89 21.21
C SER A 605 -7.84 -5.34 22.44
N LYS A 606 -8.29 -6.21 23.36
CA LYS A 606 -9.18 -5.83 24.47
C LYS A 606 -8.45 -5.23 25.67
N PHE A 607 -7.33 -5.82 26.10
CA PHE A 607 -6.77 -5.53 27.42
C PHE A 607 -5.50 -4.67 27.40
N ARG A 608 -4.86 -4.46 26.24
CA ARG A 608 -3.75 -3.51 26.05
C ARG A 608 -4.06 -2.15 26.69
N SER A 609 -3.10 -1.61 27.46
CA SER A 609 -3.23 -0.40 28.28
C SER A 609 -4.48 -0.40 29.18
N SER A 610 -4.77 -1.55 29.80
CA SER A 610 -5.96 -1.83 30.62
C SER A 610 -7.30 -1.56 29.90
N GLY A 611 -7.33 -1.70 28.57
CA GLY A 611 -8.52 -1.49 27.73
C GLY A 611 -8.87 -0.03 27.43
N GLN A 612 -7.98 0.91 27.73
CA GLN A 612 -8.17 2.35 27.55
C GLN A 612 -7.73 2.83 26.15
N THR A 613 -8.10 2.11 25.08
CA THR A 613 -7.75 2.50 23.70
C THR A 613 -9.01 2.58 22.83
N CYS A 614 -9.11 3.59 21.97
CA CYS A 614 -10.28 3.82 21.11
C CYS A 614 -10.53 2.70 20.07
N VAL A 615 -9.51 1.87 19.82
CA VAL A 615 -9.60 0.67 18.98
C VAL A 615 -9.70 -0.62 19.79
N CYS A 616 -9.91 -0.55 21.11
CA CYS A 616 -10.13 -1.76 21.91
C CYS A 616 -11.44 -2.43 21.49
N ALA A 617 -11.41 -3.75 21.33
CA ALA A 617 -12.61 -4.56 21.17
C ALA A 617 -13.58 -4.28 22.33
N ASN A 618 -14.76 -3.71 22.04
CA ASN A 618 -15.76 -3.42 23.07
C ASN A 618 -16.84 -4.51 23.09
N ARG A 619 -17.14 -5.09 21.92
CA ARG A 619 -18.15 -6.12 21.71
C ARG A 619 -17.49 -7.31 21.01
N ILE A 620 -17.27 -8.41 21.74
CA ILE A 620 -16.65 -9.61 21.18
C ILE A 620 -17.78 -10.57 20.79
N TYR A 621 -18.00 -10.73 19.49
CA TYR A 621 -19.01 -11.60 18.90
C TYR A 621 -18.39 -12.97 18.57
N ILE A 622 -18.97 -14.06 19.06
CA ILE A 622 -18.48 -15.43 18.80
C ILE A 622 -19.62 -16.31 18.30
N GLN A 623 -19.39 -17.06 17.22
CA GLN A 623 -20.39 -17.92 16.62
C GLN A 623 -20.73 -19.12 17.53
N ARG A 624 -21.98 -19.60 17.45
CA ARG A 624 -22.52 -20.62 18.38
C ARG A 624 -21.73 -21.92 18.43
N GLY A 625 -21.13 -22.39 17.33
CA GLY A 625 -20.42 -23.68 17.32
C GLY A 625 -19.17 -23.69 18.21
N ILE A 626 -18.46 -22.56 18.32
CA ILE A 626 -17.24 -22.42 19.12
C ILE A 626 -17.40 -21.60 20.42
N TYR A 627 -18.61 -21.10 20.73
CA TYR A 627 -18.84 -20.12 21.80
C TYR A 627 -18.25 -20.53 23.16
N ASP A 628 -18.61 -21.70 23.68
CA ASP A 628 -18.14 -22.15 25.01
C ASP A 628 -16.65 -22.53 25.04
N GLU A 629 -16.06 -22.99 23.92
CA GLU A 629 -14.62 -23.21 23.82
C GLU A 629 -13.87 -21.89 23.91
N PHE A 630 -14.29 -20.88 23.14
CA PHE A 630 -13.70 -19.54 23.17
C PHE A 630 -13.83 -18.91 24.56
N VAL A 631 -15.04 -18.92 25.15
CA VAL A 631 -15.28 -18.38 26.51
C VAL A 631 -14.34 -19.02 27.53
N SER A 632 -14.19 -20.35 27.48
CA SER A 632 -13.31 -21.09 28.38
C SER A 632 -11.83 -20.70 28.20
N LYS A 633 -11.31 -20.80 26.97
CA LYS A 633 -9.92 -20.46 26.63
C LYS A 633 -9.58 -18.99 26.94
N PHE A 634 -10.46 -18.07 26.59
CA PHE A 634 -10.30 -16.64 26.82
C PHE A 634 -10.28 -16.29 28.31
N THR A 635 -11.22 -16.84 29.10
CA THR A 635 -11.25 -16.67 30.55
C THR A 635 -9.98 -17.23 31.21
N GLU A 636 -9.46 -18.36 30.73
CA GLU A 636 -8.20 -18.94 31.23
C GLU A 636 -6.97 -18.07 30.90
N LYS A 637 -6.95 -17.37 29.76
CA LYS A 637 -5.91 -16.36 29.49
C LYS A 637 -6.03 -15.16 30.43
N VAL A 638 -7.23 -14.65 30.68
CA VAL A 638 -7.44 -13.50 31.58
C VAL A 638 -7.06 -13.83 33.04
N LYS A 639 -7.25 -15.08 33.50
CA LYS A 639 -6.73 -15.54 34.81
C LYS A 639 -5.22 -15.39 34.99
N SER A 640 -4.44 -15.42 33.90
CA SER A 640 -2.98 -15.34 33.96
C SER A 640 -2.43 -13.92 34.09
N PHE A 641 -3.29 -12.90 34.08
CA PHE A 641 -2.88 -11.50 34.17
C PHE A 641 -2.45 -11.10 35.58
N SER A 642 -1.30 -10.44 35.68
CA SER A 642 -0.88 -9.71 36.87
C SER A 642 -1.29 -8.23 36.75
N VAL A 643 -1.95 -7.70 37.78
CA VAL A 643 -2.38 -6.30 37.90
C VAL A 643 -1.55 -5.64 39.02
N GLY A 644 -1.06 -4.42 38.81
CA GLY A 644 -0.24 -3.72 39.79
C GLY A 644 0.34 -2.41 39.27
N ASN A 645 1.31 -1.83 39.98
CA ASN A 645 2.00 -0.62 39.54
C ASN A 645 2.78 -0.91 38.24
N GLY A 646 2.75 0.02 37.27
CA GLY A 646 3.34 -0.16 35.95
C GLY A 646 4.87 -0.39 35.92
N PHE A 647 5.57 -0.10 37.02
CA PHE A 647 7.01 -0.36 37.20
C PHE A 647 7.33 -1.76 37.77
N ASP A 648 6.37 -2.49 38.34
CA ASP A 648 6.62 -3.78 38.99
C ASP A 648 6.89 -4.90 37.96
N GLN A 649 7.89 -5.75 38.23
CA GLN A 649 8.27 -6.82 37.31
C GLN A 649 7.17 -7.88 37.18
N GLY A 650 6.75 -8.13 35.94
CA GLY A 650 5.73 -9.11 35.61
C GLY A 650 4.29 -8.57 35.64
N VAL A 651 4.08 -7.31 36.01
CA VAL A 651 2.77 -6.65 35.84
C VAL A 651 2.43 -6.56 34.36
N THR A 652 1.20 -6.96 34.04
CA THR A 652 0.64 -6.99 32.67
C THR A 652 -0.40 -5.89 32.45
N HIS A 653 -1.01 -5.38 33.53
CA HIS A 653 -2.09 -4.39 33.47
C HIS A 653 -1.93 -3.37 34.61
N GLY A 654 -1.97 -2.09 34.25
CA GLY A 654 -1.89 -0.96 35.19
C GLY A 654 -3.28 -0.49 35.67
N PRO A 655 -3.32 0.60 36.45
CA PRO A 655 -4.57 1.24 36.85
C PRO A 655 -5.31 1.87 35.64
N LEU A 656 -6.53 2.34 35.89
CA LEU A 656 -7.19 3.31 35.02
C LEU A 656 -6.74 4.73 35.37
N ILE A 657 -6.94 5.70 34.47
CA ILE A 657 -6.37 7.04 34.66
C ILE A 657 -6.96 7.84 35.84
N HIS A 658 -8.24 7.59 36.20
CA HIS A 658 -8.98 8.34 37.23
C HIS A 658 -10.28 7.63 37.64
N ASP A 659 -10.85 8.01 38.80
CA ASP A 659 -12.03 7.37 39.39
C ASP A 659 -13.24 7.29 38.44
N LYS A 660 -13.48 8.29 37.59
CA LYS A 660 -14.59 8.30 36.60
C LYS A 660 -14.52 7.14 35.58
N ALA A 661 -13.33 6.59 35.33
CA ALA A 661 -13.17 5.41 34.48
C ALA A 661 -13.59 4.15 35.23
N ILE A 662 -13.27 4.07 36.53
CA ILE A 662 -13.71 2.99 37.44
C ILE A 662 -15.23 3.00 37.58
N GLU A 663 -15.84 4.18 37.80
CA GLU A 663 -17.28 4.36 37.87
C GLU A 663 -18.00 3.84 36.61
N LYS A 664 -17.49 4.19 35.42
CA LYS A 664 -18.08 3.72 34.15
C LYS A 664 -17.95 2.21 33.97
N VAL A 665 -16.76 1.68 34.24
CA VAL A 665 -16.46 0.23 34.19
C VAL A 665 -17.39 -0.54 35.15
N GLU A 666 -17.54 -0.08 36.38
CA GLU A 666 -18.40 -0.68 37.39
C GLU A 666 -19.89 -0.60 37.03
N ALA A 667 -20.33 0.51 36.44
CA ALA A 667 -21.70 0.66 35.93
C ALA A 667 -22.00 -0.33 34.78
N HIS A 668 -21.10 -0.46 33.81
CA HIS A 668 -21.23 -1.41 32.70
C HIS A 668 -21.32 -2.87 33.17
N VAL A 669 -20.51 -3.27 34.17
CA VAL A 669 -20.59 -4.61 34.78
C VAL A 669 -21.93 -4.84 35.47
N LYS A 670 -22.35 -3.92 36.35
CA LYS A 670 -23.60 -4.04 37.11
C LYS A 670 -24.84 -4.05 36.21
N ASP A 671 -24.82 -3.31 35.11
CA ASP A 671 -25.89 -3.33 34.13
C ASP A 671 -25.99 -4.68 33.41
N ALA A 672 -24.86 -5.23 32.95
CA ALA A 672 -24.81 -6.54 32.32
C ALA A 672 -25.30 -7.65 33.26
N GLU A 673 -24.85 -7.68 34.52
CA GLU A 673 -25.33 -8.62 35.54
C GLU A 673 -26.84 -8.50 35.78
N LYS A 674 -27.35 -7.27 35.93
CA LYS A 674 -28.78 -6.99 36.12
C LYS A 674 -29.64 -7.44 34.92
N LYS A 675 -29.09 -7.41 33.71
CA LYS A 675 -29.73 -7.85 32.45
C LYS A 675 -29.46 -9.33 32.12
N GLY A 676 -28.77 -10.09 32.99
CA GLY A 676 -28.62 -11.55 32.89
C GLY A 676 -27.28 -12.06 32.34
N GLY A 677 -26.35 -11.16 32.00
CA GLY A 677 -24.96 -11.49 31.67
C GLY A 677 -24.22 -12.01 32.90
N LYS A 678 -23.22 -12.89 32.69
CA LYS A 678 -22.56 -13.62 33.79
C LYS A 678 -21.06 -13.35 33.82
N VAL A 679 -20.59 -12.76 34.92
CA VAL A 679 -19.16 -12.58 35.18
C VAL A 679 -18.50 -13.94 35.39
N THR A 680 -17.53 -14.29 34.54
CA THR A 680 -16.74 -15.53 34.63
C THR A 680 -15.42 -15.31 35.39
N ILE A 681 -14.92 -14.08 35.40
CA ILE A 681 -13.80 -13.57 36.19
C ILE A 681 -13.91 -12.06 36.32
N GLY A 682 -13.37 -11.49 37.40
CA GLY A 682 -13.28 -10.04 37.63
C GLY A 682 -14.49 -9.47 38.36
N GLY A 683 -15.12 -8.45 37.78
CA GLY A 683 -16.36 -7.83 38.24
C GLY A 683 -16.24 -6.88 39.44
N LYS A 684 -15.02 -6.50 39.84
CA LYS A 684 -14.79 -5.69 41.05
C LYS A 684 -13.57 -4.77 40.98
N ARG A 685 -13.60 -3.73 41.82
CA ARG A 685 -12.42 -2.92 42.18
C ARG A 685 -11.36 -3.77 42.89
N LEU A 686 -10.12 -3.29 42.86
CA LEU A 686 -8.98 -3.84 43.60
C LEU A 686 -8.45 -2.76 44.55
N ASP A 687 -9.30 -2.36 45.51
CA ASP A 687 -9.02 -1.27 46.46
C ASP A 687 -7.82 -1.57 47.39
N ASP A 688 -7.34 -2.82 47.40
CA ASP A 688 -6.10 -3.26 48.05
C ASP A 688 -4.82 -2.87 47.28
N LEU A 689 -4.94 -2.61 45.97
CA LEU A 689 -3.88 -2.01 45.14
C LEU A 689 -4.01 -0.48 45.04
N GLY A 690 -5.25 0.06 45.04
CA GLY A 690 -5.54 1.50 44.96
C GLY A 690 -6.89 1.81 44.29
N SER A 691 -7.42 3.04 44.43
CA SER A 691 -8.77 3.39 43.96
C SER A 691 -8.97 3.23 42.45
N ASN A 692 -7.91 3.43 41.67
CA ASN A 692 -7.90 3.33 40.22
C ASN A 692 -7.67 1.91 39.68
N PHE A 693 -7.63 0.87 40.52
CA PHE A 693 -7.46 -0.51 40.05
C PHE A 693 -8.80 -1.25 39.94
N TYR A 694 -9.01 -1.91 38.80
CA TYR A 694 -10.17 -2.76 38.54
C TYR A 694 -9.72 -4.10 37.97
N ALA A 695 -10.38 -5.19 38.39
CA ALA A 695 -10.01 -6.52 37.95
C ALA A 695 -10.33 -6.74 36.45
N PRO A 696 -9.41 -7.29 35.64
CA PRO A 696 -9.71 -7.77 34.30
C PRO A 696 -10.93 -8.70 34.31
N THR A 697 -11.97 -8.30 33.60
CA THR A 697 -13.32 -8.86 33.71
C THR A 697 -13.76 -9.48 32.39
N VAL A 698 -14.40 -10.64 32.47
CA VAL A 698 -15.02 -11.31 31.32
C VAL A 698 -16.46 -11.65 31.65
N ILE A 699 -17.39 -11.11 30.85
CA ILE A 699 -18.83 -11.34 30.99
C ILE A 699 -19.31 -12.17 29.79
N ARG A 700 -19.90 -13.34 30.06
CA ARG A 700 -20.53 -14.19 29.04
C ARG A 700 -22.04 -13.96 28.98
N ASP A 701 -22.65 -14.51 27.94
CA ASP A 701 -24.08 -14.45 27.66
C ASP A 701 -24.59 -13.00 27.51
N MET A 702 -23.79 -12.11 26.89
CA MET A 702 -24.14 -10.71 26.65
C MET A 702 -25.24 -10.55 25.59
N THR A 703 -26.11 -9.54 25.75
CA THR A 703 -27.22 -9.25 24.82
C THR A 703 -27.25 -7.78 24.37
N PRO A 704 -27.92 -7.44 23.25
CA PRO A 704 -27.96 -6.07 22.71
C PRO A 704 -28.57 -5.00 23.63
N GLU A 705 -29.34 -5.41 24.63
CA GLU A 705 -29.99 -4.52 25.60
C GLU A 705 -29.03 -4.01 26.68
N MET A 706 -27.85 -4.61 26.82
CA MET A 706 -26.83 -4.24 27.81
C MET A 706 -26.05 -3.00 27.37
N ASP A 707 -25.70 -2.12 28.30
CA ASP A 707 -25.13 -0.80 27.98
C ASP A 707 -23.80 -0.90 27.21
N MET A 708 -23.01 -1.96 27.43
CA MET A 708 -21.80 -2.27 26.65
C MET A 708 -22.05 -2.49 25.15
N ALA A 709 -23.27 -2.82 24.72
CA ALA A 709 -23.61 -3.00 23.31
C ALA A 709 -23.65 -1.67 22.54
N SER A 710 -23.99 -0.57 23.22
CA SER A 710 -24.06 0.78 22.61
C SER A 710 -22.93 1.70 23.05
N GLN A 711 -22.37 1.51 24.25
CA GLN A 711 -21.40 2.42 24.87
C GLN A 711 -19.98 1.83 24.95
N GLU A 712 -18.98 2.64 24.59
CA GLU A 712 -17.55 2.35 24.76
C GLU A 712 -17.18 2.23 26.25
N THR A 713 -16.68 1.07 26.68
CA THR A 713 -16.40 0.82 28.11
C THR A 713 -15.11 1.48 28.59
N PHE A 714 -14.11 1.63 27.70
CA PHE A 714 -12.81 2.27 27.97
C PHE A 714 -12.07 1.75 29.22
N GLY A 715 -12.16 0.43 29.44
CA GLY A 715 -11.53 -0.28 30.55
C GLY A 715 -11.55 -1.80 30.36
N PRO A 716 -11.06 -2.59 31.33
CA PRO A 716 -10.66 -3.98 31.16
C PRO A 716 -11.84 -4.95 31.34
N VAL A 717 -12.95 -4.69 30.64
CA VAL A 717 -14.17 -5.53 30.64
C VAL A 717 -14.45 -6.06 29.24
N ALA A 718 -14.44 -7.38 29.08
CA ALA A 718 -14.76 -8.08 27.84
C ALA A 718 -16.19 -8.60 27.88
N GLY A 719 -17.06 -8.05 27.03
CA GLY A 719 -18.41 -8.57 26.81
C GLY A 719 -18.41 -9.58 25.66
N LEU A 720 -18.79 -10.83 25.95
CA LEU A 720 -18.83 -11.94 24.99
C LEU A 720 -20.28 -12.19 24.52
N PHE A 721 -20.60 -11.69 23.33
CA PHE A 721 -21.88 -11.79 22.66
C PHE A 721 -21.91 -13.03 21.75
N PRO A 722 -22.93 -13.90 21.81
CA PRO A 722 -23.11 -14.97 20.84
C PRO A 722 -23.77 -14.47 19.54
N PHE A 723 -23.57 -15.18 18.43
CA PHE A 723 -24.36 -15.05 17.19
C PHE A 723 -24.47 -16.40 16.45
N GLU A 724 -25.42 -16.51 15.53
CA GLU A 724 -25.67 -17.70 14.71
C GLU A 724 -25.23 -17.52 13.25
N THR A 725 -25.59 -16.40 12.59
CA THR A 725 -25.34 -16.20 11.14
C THR A 725 -24.44 -15.02 10.78
N GLU A 726 -23.93 -15.04 9.54
CA GLU A 726 -23.03 -14.03 8.98
C GLU A 726 -23.76 -12.67 8.83
N GLU A 727 -25.02 -12.69 8.41
CA GLU A 727 -25.89 -11.53 8.24
C GLU A 727 -26.32 -10.92 9.58
N GLU A 728 -26.58 -11.76 10.58
CA GLU A 728 -26.91 -11.34 11.94
C GLU A 728 -25.74 -10.56 12.55
N VAL A 729 -24.53 -11.12 12.51
CA VAL A 729 -23.38 -10.47 13.17
C VAL A 729 -22.93 -9.20 12.45
N VAL A 730 -23.05 -9.11 11.12
CA VAL A 730 -22.83 -7.84 10.39
C VAL A 730 -23.84 -6.79 10.85
N LYS A 731 -25.13 -7.14 10.94
CA LYS A 731 -26.18 -6.23 11.41
C LYS A 731 -25.92 -5.76 12.85
N MET A 732 -25.53 -6.66 13.75
CA MET A 732 -25.21 -6.33 15.14
C MET A 732 -23.93 -5.49 15.25
N ALA A 733 -22.90 -5.79 14.45
CA ALA A 733 -21.65 -5.04 14.41
C ALA A 733 -21.87 -3.59 13.96
N ASN A 734 -22.65 -3.37 12.89
CA ASN A 734 -22.91 -2.05 12.31
C ASN A 734 -23.95 -1.21 13.07
N ASN A 735 -24.79 -1.84 13.93
CA ASN A 735 -25.82 -1.17 14.74
C ASN A 735 -25.23 -0.31 15.87
N THR A 736 -24.57 0.78 15.49
CA THR A 736 -23.92 1.77 16.37
C THR A 736 -23.67 3.05 15.58
N GLU A 737 -23.64 4.21 16.26
CA GLU A 737 -23.40 5.52 15.63
C GLU A 737 -21.92 5.72 15.24
N VAL A 738 -21.01 5.00 15.87
CA VAL A 738 -19.54 5.10 15.68
C VAL A 738 -18.99 3.99 14.78
N GLY A 739 -17.84 4.24 14.14
CA GLY A 739 -17.24 3.35 13.13
C GLY A 739 -15.72 3.51 13.04
N LEU A 740 -14.98 3.34 14.14
CA LEU A 740 -13.52 3.54 14.15
C LEU A 740 -12.76 2.32 13.62
N ALA A 741 -12.75 1.23 14.39
CA ALA A 741 -12.10 -0.03 14.06
C ALA A 741 -13.05 -1.21 14.27
N GLY A 742 -12.81 -2.28 13.52
CA GLY A 742 -13.43 -3.59 13.72
C GLY A 742 -12.43 -4.70 13.46
N TYR A 743 -12.72 -5.89 13.97
CA TYR A 743 -11.86 -7.07 13.86
C TYR A 743 -12.70 -8.30 13.53
N PHE A 744 -12.15 -9.23 12.75
CA PHE A 744 -12.75 -10.56 12.64
C PHE A 744 -11.74 -11.67 12.34
N PHE A 745 -12.12 -12.89 12.69
CA PHE A 745 -11.32 -14.11 12.52
C PHE A 745 -12.13 -15.16 11.75
N SER A 746 -11.55 -15.63 10.64
CA SER A 746 -12.11 -16.62 9.70
C SER A 746 -11.00 -17.10 8.75
N ARG A 747 -11.09 -18.33 8.26
CA ARG A 747 -10.21 -18.95 7.26
C ARG A 747 -10.86 -19.06 5.86
N ASP A 748 -12.19 -18.93 5.74
CA ASP A 748 -12.88 -18.79 4.45
C ASP A 748 -12.54 -17.43 3.79
N LEU A 749 -11.93 -17.49 2.61
CA LEU A 749 -11.56 -16.30 1.85
C LEU A 749 -12.80 -15.52 1.36
N GLU A 750 -13.90 -16.18 1.04
CA GLU A 750 -15.09 -15.48 0.56
C GLU A 750 -15.77 -14.70 1.69
N ARG A 751 -15.93 -15.32 2.87
CA ARG A 751 -16.33 -14.64 4.12
C ARG A 751 -15.39 -13.49 4.46
N VAL A 752 -14.07 -13.67 4.30
CA VAL A 752 -13.09 -12.60 4.54
C VAL A 752 -13.39 -11.37 3.68
N TYR A 753 -13.70 -11.53 2.40
CA TYR A 753 -14.12 -10.40 1.56
C TYR A 753 -15.48 -9.83 1.99
N ARG A 754 -16.52 -10.68 2.11
CA ARG A 754 -17.88 -10.23 2.46
C ARG A 754 -17.92 -9.45 3.76
N ILE A 755 -17.24 -9.91 4.81
CA ILE A 755 -17.20 -9.24 6.12
C ILE A 755 -16.33 -7.98 6.09
N ALA A 756 -15.17 -8.00 5.43
CA ALA A 756 -14.30 -6.82 5.36
C ALA A 756 -14.96 -5.64 4.63
N GLU A 757 -15.76 -5.91 3.59
CA GLU A 757 -16.51 -4.87 2.86
C GLU A 757 -17.83 -4.48 3.57
N SER A 758 -18.44 -5.37 4.36
CA SER A 758 -19.72 -5.10 5.03
C SER A 758 -19.60 -4.38 6.37
N LEU A 759 -18.42 -4.34 7.00
CA LEU A 759 -18.25 -3.67 8.30
C LEU A 759 -18.14 -2.14 8.14
N GLU A 760 -19.05 -1.39 8.76
CA GLU A 760 -19.10 0.08 8.71
C GLU A 760 -18.07 0.75 9.65
N VAL A 761 -16.79 0.42 9.44
CA VAL A 761 -15.66 0.91 10.24
C VAL A 761 -14.54 1.46 9.35
N GLY A 762 -13.78 2.43 9.84
CA GLY A 762 -12.69 3.04 9.08
C GLY A 762 -11.42 2.19 8.96
N MET A 763 -11.29 1.13 9.78
CA MET A 763 -10.17 0.19 9.80
C MET A 763 -10.65 -1.24 10.16
N VAL A 764 -10.18 -2.27 9.45
CA VAL A 764 -10.55 -3.67 9.71
C VAL A 764 -9.30 -4.54 9.96
N GLY A 765 -9.29 -5.29 11.06
CA GLY A 765 -8.27 -6.31 11.35
C GLY A 765 -8.75 -7.72 11.02
N VAL A 766 -8.15 -8.35 10.01
CA VAL A 766 -8.45 -9.74 9.61
C VAL A 766 -7.45 -10.69 10.23
N ASN A 767 -7.92 -11.66 11.03
CA ASN A 767 -7.08 -12.63 11.76
C ASN A 767 -5.96 -12.00 12.63
N THR A 768 -6.13 -10.74 13.04
CA THR A 768 -5.23 -10.01 13.94
C THR A 768 -6.01 -9.14 14.91
N GLY A 769 -5.54 -9.04 16.16
CA GLY A 769 -6.01 -8.03 17.13
C GLY A 769 -5.24 -6.71 17.08
N LEU A 770 -4.22 -6.61 16.21
CA LEU A 770 -3.30 -5.47 16.13
C LEU A 770 -3.24 -4.96 14.69
N ILE A 771 -3.60 -3.68 14.52
CA ILE A 771 -3.71 -2.95 13.25
C ILE A 771 -2.99 -1.58 13.29
N SER A 772 -2.24 -1.32 14.36
CA SER A 772 -1.64 -0.01 14.63
C SER A 772 -0.26 0.12 13.97
N ASP A 773 -0.20 0.77 12.82
CA ASP A 773 1.02 1.10 12.07
C ASP A 773 1.12 2.62 11.84
N ALA A 774 2.31 3.13 11.57
CA ALA A 774 2.54 4.49 11.07
C ALA A 774 2.38 4.56 9.54
N ALA A 775 2.57 3.46 8.81
CA ALA A 775 2.40 3.37 7.36
C ALA A 775 0.93 3.22 6.90
N ALA A 776 0.03 2.80 7.81
CA ALA A 776 -1.39 2.58 7.51
C ALA A 776 -2.26 3.84 7.75
N PRO A 777 -3.34 4.06 6.99
CA PRO A 777 -4.27 5.17 7.21
C PRO A 777 -5.17 4.86 8.41
N PHE A 778 -4.81 5.39 9.57
CA PHE A 778 -5.59 5.26 10.79
C PHE A 778 -6.71 6.31 10.80
N GLY A 779 -7.97 5.89 10.96
CA GLY A 779 -9.05 6.79 11.34
C GLY A 779 -10.46 6.32 11.03
N GLY A 780 -11.46 7.05 11.52
CA GLY A 780 -12.85 6.59 11.59
C GLY A 780 -13.77 6.87 10.39
N VAL A 781 -14.98 6.32 10.48
CA VAL A 781 -16.17 6.76 9.72
C VAL A 781 -17.35 6.97 10.68
N LYS A 782 -18.49 7.43 10.17
CA LYS A 782 -19.70 7.75 10.96
C LYS A 782 -19.33 8.72 12.09
N GLU A 783 -19.82 8.54 13.31
CA GLU A 783 -19.48 9.43 14.43
C GLU A 783 -18.08 9.22 15.04
N SER A 784 -17.27 8.27 14.54
CA SER A 784 -15.85 8.19 14.92
C SER A 784 -14.99 9.27 14.27
N GLY A 785 -15.57 10.12 13.43
CA GLY A 785 -14.94 11.31 12.88
C GLY A 785 -14.42 11.13 11.45
N PHE A 786 -13.43 11.94 11.06
CA PHE A 786 -13.00 12.08 9.67
C PHE A 786 -11.59 12.67 9.54
N GLY A 787 -11.00 12.49 8.35
CA GLY A 787 -9.57 12.61 8.09
C GLY A 787 -8.84 11.29 8.38
N ARG A 788 -7.53 11.22 8.14
CA ARG A 788 -6.70 10.06 8.47
C ARG A 788 -5.34 10.50 9.04
N GLU A 789 -4.79 9.71 9.95
CA GLU A 789 -3.44 9.86 10.50
C GLU A 789 -2.57 8.67 10.08
N GLY A 790 -1.24 8.83 10.05
CA GLY A 790 -0.34 7.86 9.41
C GLY A 790 -0.47 7.82 7.89
N SER A 791 0.28 6.93 7.23
CA SER A 791 0.36 6.72 5.78
C SER A 791 0.73 7.97 4.94
N LEU A 792 0.67 7.86 3.62
CA LEU A 792 0.73 9.00 2.70
C LEU A 792 -0.46 9.96 2.87
N TYR A 793 -1.63 9.43 3.28
CA TYR A 793 -2.85 10.23 3.44
C TYR A 793 -2.76 11.23 4.61
N GLY A 794 -2.02 10.90 5.66
CA GLY A 794 -1.86 11.75 6.85
C GLY A 794 -1.17 13.09 6.57
N THR A 795 -0.32 13.21 5.55
CA THR A 795 0.24 14.52 5.14
C THR A 795 -0.79 15.37 4.42
N SER A 796 -1.66 14.76 3.62
CA SER A 796 -2.72 15.44 2.86
C SER A 796 -3.71 16.16 3.78
N GLU A 797 -3.88 15.68 5.02
CA GLU A 797 -4.67 16.37 6.03
C GLU A 797 -4.16 17.77 6.36
N TYR A 798 -2.85 18.01 6.29
CA TYR A 798 -2.20 19.27 6.64
C TYR A 798 -1.92 20.16 5.41
N GLN A 799 -2.47 19.81 4.26
CA GLN A 799 -2.27 20.51 2.99
C GLN A 799 -3.55 21.16 2.44
N ILE A 800 -3.34 22.14 1.57
CA ILE A 800 -4.31 22.66 0.59
C ILE A 800 -3.78 22.37 -0.83
N THR A 801 -4.66 21.88 -1.70
CA THR A 801 -4.36 21.76 -3.13
C THR A 801 -4.66 23.09 -3.81
N LYS A 802 -3.66 23.68 -4.45
CA LYS A 802 -3.80 24.88 -5.28
C LYS A 802 -3.64 24.47 -6.74
N MET A 803 -4.71 24.61 -7.51
CA MET A 803 -4.65 24.52 -8.98
C MET A 803 -4.15 25.86 -9.53
N ILE A 804 -3.28 25.79 -10.53
CA ILE A 804 -2.72 26.92 -11.27
C ILE A 804 -2.90 26.61 -12.76
N THR A 805 -3.29 27.61 -13.54
CA THR A 805 -3.37 27.49 -15.01
C THR A 805 -2.44 28.53 -15.63
N TYR A 806 -1.49 28.07 -16.44
CA TYR A 806 -0.76 28.93 -17.37
C TYR A 806 -1.53 28.96 -18.69
N GLY A 807 -1.79 30.14 -19.24
CA GLY A 807 -2.34 30.34 -20.58
C GLY A 807 -1.33 30.98 -21.53
N GLY A 808 -1.57 30.88 -22.83
CA GLY A 808 -0.63 31.34 -23.87
C GLY A 808 0.56 30.40 -24.11
N MET A 809 0.57 29.21 -23.50
CA MET A 809 1.59 28.16 -23.66
C MET A 809 1.40 27.38 -24.99
N GLY A 810 1.17 28.10 -26.09
CA GLY A 810 0.77 27.53 -27.38
C GLY A 810 0.87 28.46 -28.59
N ALA A 811 1.47 29.65 -28.43
CA ALA A 811 1.87 30.56 -29.50
C ALA A 811 3.18 31.26 -29.05
N ASP A 812 4.15 31.61 -29.90
CA ASP A 812 4.11 31.66 -31.37
C ASP A 812 5.16 30.74 -32.01
N ALA A 813 4.82 30.18 -33.18
CA ALA A 813 5.78 29.55 -34.11
C ALA A 813 5.60 30.03 -35.57
N SER A 814 4.61 30.90 -35.82
CA SER A 814 4.32 31.52 -37.11
C SER A 814 5.18 32.75 -37.40
N ASP A 815 5.54 33.50 -36.36
CA ASP A 815 5.98 34.90 -36.50
C ASP A 815 7.50 35.04 -36.73
N PHE A 816 8.25 33.94 -36.61
CA PHE A 816 9.70 33.92 -36.88
C PHE A 816 10.08 33.93 -38.37
N HIS A 817 9.10 33.95 -39.30
CA HIS A 817 9.35 33.80 -40.74
C HIS A 817 8.60 34.77 -41.68
N ASN A 818 7.88 35.78 -41.17
CA ASN A 818 7.17 36.75 -42.01
C ASN A 818 7.15 38.18 -41.44
N ASP A 819 8.33 38.79 -41.27
CA ASP A 819 8.40 40.25 -41.30
C ASP A 819 9.72 40.80 -41.86
N SER A 820 9.90 40.65 -43.18
CA SER A 820 10.83 41.48 -43.95
C SER A 820 10.22 42.86 -44.23
N GLY A 821 9.76 43.53 -43.16
CA GLY A 821 9.01 44.78 -43.20
C GLY A 821 9.83 45.96 -42.68
N LEU A 822 10.41 46.75 -43.59
CA LEU A 822 11.15 47.97 -43.24
C LEU A 822 10.24 49.08 -42.71
N MET A 823 10.29 49.34 -41.41
CA MET A 823 10.04 50.67 -40.84
C MET A 823 11.07 50.99 -39.76
N ASN A 824 12.02 51.88 -40.10
CA ASN A 824 12.98 52.41 -39.14
C ASN A 824 12.27 53.28 -38.09
N PHE A 825 12.62 53.06 -36.83
CA PHE A 825 12.72 54.13 -35.85
C PHE A 825 14.01 53.92 -35.06
N ASP A 826 15.10 54.47 -35.60
CA ASP A 826 16.41 54.45 -34.95
C ASP A 826 16.40 55.26 -33.64
N LEU A 827 17.04 54.72 -32.61
CA LEU A 827 17.60 55.53 -31.53
C LEU A 827 18.96 54.92 -31.15
N ASP A 828 20.01 55.73 -31.21
CA ASP A 828 21.40 55.27 -31.22
C ASP A 828 21.83 54.42 -30.03
N LEU A 829 22.58 53.36 -30.34
CA LEU A 829 23.71 52.91 -29.52
C LEU A 829 24.91 52.64 -30.43
N ASP A 830 25.81 53.63 -30.52
CA ASP A 830 27.00 53.63 -31.37
C ASP A 830 27.95 52.46 -31.06
N LEU A 831 28.34 51.73 -32.12
CA LEU A 831 29.36 50.68 -32.09
C LEU A 831 30.36 50.80 -33.25
N ARG A 832 31.00 51.97 -33.43
CA ARG A 832 32.19 52.11 -34.31
C ARG A 832 33.45 52.72 -33.67
N SER A 833 33.76 52.36 -32.43
CA SER A 833 35.16 52.16 -31.99
C SER A 833 35.20 51.16 -30.81
N THR A 834 36.18 50.28 -30.63
CA THR A 834 37.58 50.21 -31.11
C THR A 834 38.01 48.77 -31.47
N GLN A 835 39.13 48.64 -32.20
CA GLN A 835 39.77 47.35 -32.50
C GLN A 835 40.71 46.89 -31.37
N ASN A 836 40.90 45.57 -31.25
CA ASN A 836 42.09 44.88 -30.72
C ASN A 836 42.82 45.49 -29.50
N ARG A 837 42.58 44.95 -28.29
CA ARG A 837 43.71 44.64 -27.37
C ARG A 837 43.44 43.58 -26.30
N PHE A 838 44.48 42.78 -26.12
CA PHE A 838 44.82 41.75 -25.12
C PHE A 838 44.27 41.78 -23.67
N ASN A 839 44.17 40.56 -23.13
CA ASN A 839 44.53 40.11 -21.76
C ASN A 839 43.63 40.32 -20.52
N HIS A 840 43.29 39.17 -19.92
CA HIS A 840 43.38 38.78 -18.49
C HIS A 840 42.72 39.58 -17.33
N ASN A 841 41.97 38.80 -16.52
CA ASN A 841 41.91 38.80 -15.05
C ASN A 841 41.32 40.01 -14.27
N THR A 842 40.02 39.93 -13.96
CA THR A 842 39.40 40.12 -12.61
C THR A 842 37.98 39.52 -12.67
N LEU A 843 37.48 38.64 -11.79
CA LEU A 843 37.37 38.55 -10.32
C LEU A 843 36.44 39.57 -9.65
N PHE A 844 35.38 39.03 -9.02
CA PHE A 844 34.69 39.44 -7.78
C PHE A 844 34.69 40.93 -7.36
N GLU A 845 33.51 41.54 -7.21
CA GLU A 845 32.90 41.93 -5.91
C GLU A 845 31.51 42.61 -6.09
N MET A 846 30.88 43.05 -4.98
CA MET A 846 29.62 43.83 -4.85
C MET A 846 28.34 43.14 -5.38
N ALA A 847 27.44 42.55 -4.59
CA ALA A 847 27.11 42.62 -3.15
C ALA A 847 26.28 43.85 -2.68
N PHE A 848 25.05 43.57 -2.22
CA PHE A 848 24.16 44.31 -1.29
C PHE A 848 23.89 45.83 -1.45
N SER A 849 22.68 46.18 -1.91
CA SER A 849 21.81 47.24 -1.32
C SER A 849 20.38 47.13 -1.91
N ARG A 850 19.32 46.75 -1.17
CA ARG A 850 18.48 47.48 -0.19
C ARG A 850 17.54 48.58 -0.73
N ALA A 851 16.24 48.26 -0.62
CA ALA A 851 15.16 49.07 -0.04
C ALA A 851 14.25 49.99 -0.90
N ASN A 852 12.94 49.81 -0.63
CA ASN A 852 11.86 50.80 -0.55
C ASN A 852 11.40 51.62 -1.78
N ALA A 853 10.15 51.35 -2.20
CA ALA A 853 9.23 52.38 -2.69
C ALA A 853 8.77 53.29 -1.51
N PRO A 854 8.19 54.50 -1.72
CA PRO A 854 6.83 54.60 -2.27
C PRO A 854 6.52 55.91 -3.06
N LEU A 855 5.21 56.15 -3.25
CA LEU A 855 4.48 57.40 -3.54
C LEU A 855 4.22 57.83 -5.00
N ARG A 856 3.03 58.41 -5.16
CA ARG A 856 2.45 59.00 -6.37
C ARG A 856 2.59 60.53 -6.33
N THR A 857 2.41 61.14 -7.51
CA THR A 857 1.76 62.46 -7.74
C THR A 857 2.66 63.67 -8.09
N CYS A 858 2.66 64.01 -9.39
CA CYS A 858 2.52 65.37 -9.92
C CYS A 858 1.60 65.23 -11.15
N LEU A 859 0.41 65.86 -11.22
CA LEU A 859 0.15 67.27 -11.51
C LEU A 859 0.71 67.67 -12.89
N ARG A 860 -0.03 68.11 -13.93
CA ARG A 860 -1.34 68.77 -14.15
C ARG A 860 -1.04 70.05 -14.95
N GLN A 861 -1.50 70.15 -16.20
CA GLN A 861 -2.30 71.26 -16.78
C GLN A 861 -2.09 71.42 -18.30
N LEU A 862 -3.19 71.35 -19.05
CA LEU A 862 -3.59 72.31 -20.10
C LEU A 862 -5.12 72.23 -20.25
N VAL A 863 -5.77 73.28 -20.76
CA VAL A 863 -7.11 73.69 -20.28
C VAL A 863 -7.98 74.35 -21.36
N ARG A 864 -9.25 73.88 -21.51
CA ARG A 864 -10.44 74.55 -22.15
C ARG A 864 -10.40 74.75 -23.69
N SER A 865 -11.52 74.86 -24.42
CA SER A 865 -13.00 74.70 -24.17
C SER A 865 -13.74 74.59 -25.55
N GLU A 866 -15.07 74.58 -25.79
CA GLU A 866 -16.30 74.91 -25.03
C GLU A 866 -17.48 73.90 -25.18
N GLY A 867 -18.36 74.06 -26.18
CA GLY A 867 -19.67 73.38 -26.31
C GLY A 867 -20.45 73.84 -27.56
N PRO A 868 -21.80 73.69 -27.67
CA PRO A 868 -22.78 73.24 -26.66
C PRO A 868 -23.65 72.02 -27.08
N ALA A 869 -24.72 71.71 -26.31
CA ALA A 869 -25.62 70.56 -26.46
C ALA A 869 -26.99 70.91 -27.12
N PRO A 870 -27.97 69.96 -27.21
CA PRO A 870 -28.99 69.87 -26.15
C PRO A 870 -29.51 68.44 -25.80
N LEU A 871 -30.46 68.36 -24.84
CA LEU A 871 -30.97 67.13 -24.19
C LEU A 871 -32.41 66.74 -24.55
N ARG A 872 -32.76 65.46 -24.34
CA ARG A 872 -34.04 64.87 -23.79
C ARG A 872 -33.69 63.46 -23.24
N SER A 873 -34.11 62.89 -22.10
CA SER A 873 -35.28 63.00 -21.19
C SER A 873 -36.58 62.32 -21.72
N ILE A 874 -37.36 61.53 -20.96
CA ILE A 874 -37.29 61.04 -19.54
C ILE A 874 -38.07 59.68 -19.46
N ALA A 875 -37.85 58.71 -18.56
CA ALA A 875 -38.45 58.62 -17.21
C ALA A 875 -38.11 57.30 -16.42
N THR A 876 -38.28 57.36 -15.09
CA THR A 876 -38.73 56.37 -14.05
C THR A 876 -38.72 54.82 -14.19
N SER A 877 -38.33 54.17 -13.09
CA SER A 877 -38.62 52.78 -12.62
C SER A 877 -39.99 52.71 -11.85
N PRO A 878 -40.39 51.68 -11.03
CA PRO A 878 -39.81 50.35 -10.72
C PRO A 878 -40.84 49.17 -10.66
N ARG A 879 -40.37 47.91 -10.43
CA ARG A 879 -40.85 46.97 -9.37
C ARG A 879 -40.24 45.56 -9.47
N THR A 880 -40.26 44.85 -8.34
CA THR A 880 -39.98 43.40 -8.18
C THR A 880 -41.29 42.60 -8.08
N PHE A 881 -41.33 41.35 -8.54
CA PHE A 881 -41.62 40.13 -7.75
C PHE A 881 -41.61 38.86 -8.63
N SER A 882 -41.66 37.69 -7.99
CA SER A 882 -41.50 36.35 -8.60
C SER A 882 -42.79 35.75 -9.17
N THR A 883 -42.70 35.01 -10.28
CA THR A 883 -43.27 33.65 -10.44
C THR A 883 -42.70 32.93 -11.68
N SER A 884 -42.80 31.60 -11.72
CA SER A 884 -42.26 30.67 -12.75
C SER A 884 -43.36 30.16 -13.70
N PRO A 885 -43.12 29.24 -14.68
CA PRO A 885 -41.87 28.67 -15.22
C PRO A 885 -41.72 28.85 -16.75
N PHE A 886 -40.62 28.39 -17.36
CA PHE A 886 -40.45 28.36 -18.83
C PHE A 886 -40.02 26.99 -19.37
N LEU A 887 -40.73 26.51 -20.41
CA LEU A 887 -40.45 25.26 -21.13
C LEU A 887 -39.62 25.50 -22.40
N LEU A 888 -38.54 24.72 -22.57
CA LEU A 888 -37.68 24.78 -23.75
C LEU A 888 -38.30 24.06 -24.97
N LYS A 889 -38.80 24.81 -25.95
CA LYS A 889 -39.08 24.30 -27.31
C LYS A 889 -37.84 24.46 -28.19
N LYS A 890 -37.18 23.36 -28.55
CA LYS A 890 -36.15 23.34 -29.62
C LYS A 890 -36.79 23.75 -30.97
N ARG A 891 -36.12 24.62 -31.72
CA ARG A 891 -36.49 24.98 -33.11
C ARG A 891 -35.41 24.47 -34.07
N LYS A 892 -35.82 24.00 -35.25
CA LYS A 892 -34.90 23.42 -36.26
C LYS A 892 -34.07 24.51 -36.94
N ILE A 893 -32.85 24.16 -37.35
CA ILE A 893 -32.10 24.81 -38.43
C ILE A 893 -31.91 23.77 -39.53
N SER A 894 -31.98 24.19 -40.79
CA SER A 894 -31.91 23.33 -41.99
C SER A 894 -30.50 23.27 -42.58
N ALA A 895 -30.12 22.10 -43.11
CA ALA A 895 -28.88 21.96 -43.88
C ALA A 895 -29.01 22.62 -45.28
N PRO A 896 -27.93 23.20 -45.83
CA PRO A 896 -27.92 23.73 -47.20
C PRO A 896 -27.86 22.60 -48.24
N ALA A 897 -28.44 22.84 -49.41
CA ALA A 897 -28.38 21.91 -50.54
C ALA A 897 -27.20 22.24 -51.47
N ASN A 898 -26.27 21.29 -51.65
CA ASN A 898 -25.55 21.02 -52.91
C ASN A 898 -24.55 19.86 -52.76
N SER A 899 -24.93 18.66 -53.24
CA SER A 899 -23.97 17.58 -53.57
C SER A 899 -24.65 16.58 -54.51
N PRO A 900 -24.10 16.29 -55.71
CA PRO A 900 -24.73 15.41 -56.69
C PRO A 900 -24.40 13.92 -56.48
N ASN A 901 -25.25 13.06 -57.06
CA ASN A 901 -25.08 11.61 -57.24
C ASN A 901 -25.16 10.71 -55.99
N SER A 902 -26.34 10.63 -55.37
CA SER A 902 -26.71 9.51 -54.47
C SER A 902 -27.40 8.32 -55.18
N ALA A 903 -27.63 8.40 -56.50
CA ALA A 903 -28.44 7.44 -57.25
C ALA A 903 -27.78 6.05 -57.45
N ASN A 904 -26.47 5.99 -57.68
CA ASN A 904 -25.81 4.75 -58.14
C ASN A 904 -25.40 3.77 -57.02
N ALA A 905 -25.57 4.13 -55.74
CA ALA A 905 -25.17 3.28 -54.62
C ALA A 905 -26.16 2.13 -54.30
N LYS A 906 -27.36 2.13 -54.90
CA LYS A 906 -28.42 1.13 -54.61
C LYS A 906 -28.31 -0.18 -55.41
N ALA A 907 -27.34 -0.31 -56.32
CA ALA A 907 -27.25 -1.45 -57.23
C ALA A 907 -26.44 -2.66 -56.72
N ALA A 908 -25.80 -2.56 -55.55
CA ALA A 908 -24.72 -3.49 -55.15
C ALA A 908 -24.99 -4.35 -53.89
N ALA A 909 -26.13 -4.18 -53.21
CA ALA A 909 -26.48 -4.98 -52.02
C ALA A 909 -27.98 -5.28 -52.01
N GLY A 910 -28.34 -6.55 -52.27
CA GLY A 910 -29.73 -6.99 -52.29
C GLY A 910 -30.28 -7.29 -50.90
N SER A 911 -31.21 -6.48 -50.42
CA SER A 911 -32.09 -6.83 -49.31
C SER A 911 -33.56 -6.61 -49.71
N MET A 912 -34.34 -7.70 -49.70
CA MET A 912 -35.79 -7.61 -49.91
C MET A 912 -36.43 -6.85 -48.74
N ASN A 913 -37.43 -6.04 -49.03
CA ASN A 913 -38.19 -5.31 -48.02
C ASN A 913 -39.15 -6.23 -47.28
N LYS A 914 -39.43 -5.90 -46.01
CA LYS A 914 -40.34 -6.68 -45.13
C LYS A 914 -41.71 -6.95 -45.76
N ALA A 915 -42.21 -6.03 -46.59
CA ALA A 915 -43.48 -6.18 -47.31
C ALA A 915 -43.46 -7.26 -48.41
N GLU A 916 -42.32 -7.51 -49.05
CA GLU A 916 -42.17 -8.51 -50.12
C GLU A 916 -42.10 -9.93 -49.52
N TYR A 917 -41.46 -10.06 -48.36
CA TYR A 917 -41.37 -11.30 -47.60
C TYR A 917 -42.74 -11.78 -47.10
N ASP A 918 -43.53 -10.92 -46.44
CA ASP A 918 -44.83 -11.29 -45.87
C ASP A 918 -45.91 -11.61 -46.93
N THR A 919 -45.70 -11.20 -48.19
CA THR A 919 -46.65 -11.37 -49.30
C THR A 919 -46.30 -12.49 -50.28
N ALA A 920 -45.25 -13.27 -50.01
CA ALA A 920 -44.84 -14.42 -50.83
C ALA A 920 -46.00 -15.43 -51.01
N LYS A 921 -46.62 -15.43 -52.20
CA LYS A 921 -47.62 -16.42 -52.60
C LYS A 921 -46.92 -17.75 -52.83
N VAL A 922 -47.12 -18.70 -51.92
CA VAL A 922 -46.87 -20.12 -52.21
C VAL A 922 -47.71 -20.48 -53.45
N PRO A 923 -47.12 -20.99 -54.54
CA PRO A 923 -47.89 -21.41 -55.70
C PRO A 923 -48.87 -22.53 -55.30
N MET A 924 -50.06 -22.52 -55.90
CA MET A 924 -51.01 -23.62 -55.72
C MET A 924 -50.41 -24.89 -56.33
N PRO A 925 -50.54 -26.07 -55.68
CA PRO A 925 -50.17 -27.33 -56.33
C PRO A 925 -51.00 -27.56 -57.58
N ASP A 926 -50.43 -28.29 -58.54
CA ASP A 926 -51.12 -28.71 -59.75
C ASP A 926 -52.02 -29.91 -59.47
N PRO A 927 -53.32 -29.90 -59.83
CA PRO A 927 -54.19 -31.06 -59.67
C PRO A 927 -53.80 -32.26 -60.55
N GLU A 928 -53.01 -32.09 -61.61
CA GLU A 928 -52.55 -33.19 -62.48
C GLU A 928 -51.32 -33.94 -61.91
N ASP A 929 -50.47 -33.28 -61.10
CA ASP A 929 -49.46 -33.96 -60.26
C ASP A 929 -49.55 -33.54 -58.77
N PRO A 930 -50.43 -34.19 -57.98
CA PRO A 930 -50.57 -33.95 -56.55
C PRO A 930 -49.39 -34.48 -55.70
N LEU A 931 -48.29 -34.92 -56.31
CA LEU A 931 -47.02 -35.23 -55.65
C LEU A 931 -45.90 -34.25 -56.00
N ASP A 932 -46.13 -33.22 -56.83
CA ASP A 932 -45.14 -32.15 -57.02
C ASP A 932 -45.08 -31.20 -55.82
N PHE A 933 -44.01 -31.32 -55.04
CA PHE A 933 -43.70 -30.42 -53.94
C PHE A 933 -42.77 -29.26 -54.34
N THR A 934 -42.39 -29.15 -55.62
CA THR A 934 -41.45 -28.10 -56.10
C THR A 934 -41.96 -26.69 -55.78
N ALA A 935 -43.26 -26.44 -55.92
CA ALA A 935 -43.90 -25.19 -55.50
C ALA A 935 -43.69 -24.84 -54.01
N VAL A 936 -43.75 -25.83 -53.12
CA VAL A 936 -43.57 -25.63 -51.66
C VAL A 936 -42.09 -25.44 -51.32
N ILE A 937 -41.22 -26.24 -51.94
CA ILE A 937 -39.76 -26.16 -51.76
C ILE A 937 -39.24 -24.80 -52.27
N ALA A 938 -39.73 -24.32 -53.42
CA ALA A 938 -39.44 -22.99 -53.94
C ALA A 938 -39.91 -21.86 -52.99
N ALA A 939 -41.04 -22.05 -52.30
CA ALA A 939 -41.53 -21.09 -51.31
C ALA A 939 -40.71 -21.08 -49.99
N TYR A 940 -39.93 -22.12 -49.70
CA TYR A 940 -38.99 -22.12 -48.57
C TYR A 940 -37.73 -21.28 -48.85
N ALA A 941 -37.23 -21.25 -50.10
CA ALA A 941 -36.01 -20.54 -50.46
C ALA A 941 -35.96 -19.04 -50.06
N PRO A 942 -36.98 -18.18 -50.32
CA PRO A 942 -36.97 -16.79 -49.86
C PRO A 942 -37.16 -16.67 -48.35
N ILE A 943 -37.79 -17.64 -47.69
CA ILE A 943 -37.95 -17.67 -46.23
C ILE A 943 -36.59 -17.95 -45.57
N ASP A 944 -35.90 -18.99 -46.04
CA ASP A 944 -34.56 -19.36 -45.59
C ASP A 944 -33.55 -18.24 -45.81
N ALA A 945 -33.57 -17.59 -46.98
CA ALA A 945 -32.66 -16.50 -47.30
C ALA A 945 -32.78 -15.34 -46.29
N HIS A 946 -34.02 -14.92 -45.98
CA HIS A 946 -34.27 -13.86 -45.01
C HIS A 946 -33.72 -14.20 -43.62
N PHE A 947 -34.04 -15.39 -43.09
CA PHE A 947 -33.60 -15.78 -41.75
C PHE A 947 -32.09 -16.08 -41.68
N LYS A 948 -31.47 -16.68 -42.71
CA LYS A 948 -30.01 -16.85 -42.78
C LYS A 948 -29.28 -15.51 -42.75
N THR A 949 -29.74 -14.51 -43.52
CA THR A 949 -29.18 -13.14 -43.45
C THR A 949 -29.41 -12.50 -42.07
N GLN A 950 -30.57 -12.71 -41.46
CA GLN A 950 -30.87 -12.20 -40.11
C GLN A 950 -29.95 -12.82 -39.04
N LEU A 951 -29.70 -14.13 -39.08
CA LEU A 951 -28.83 -14.84 -38.14
C LEU A 951 -27.36 -14.46 -38.31
N ALA A 952 -26.87 -14.35 -39.55
CA ALA A 952 -25.52 -13.84 -39.82
C ALA A 952 -25.33 -12.41 -39.26
N GLY A 953 -26.35 -11.55 -39.38
CA GLY A 953 -26.34 -10.22 -38.76
C GLY A 953 -26.37 -10.21 -37.22
N MET A 954 -26.78 -11.31 -36.57
CA MET A 954 -26.76 -11.45 -35.11
C MET A 954 -25.41 -11.92 -34.57
N ILE A 955 -24.70 -12.82 -35.28
CA ILE A 955 -23.31 -13.22 -34.94
C ILE A 955 -22.41 -11.98 -34.81
N HIS A 956 -22.61 -10.99 -35.68
CA HIS A 956 -21.84 -9.75 -35.72
C HIS A 956 -22.39 -8.63 -34.82
N GLY A 957 -23.04 -9.00 -33.70
CA GLY A 957 -23.41 -8.09 -32.62
C GLY A 957 -24.55 -7.10 -32.91
N GLY A 958 -25.33 -7.29 -33.98
CA GLY A 958 -26.59 -6.60 -34.26
C GLY A 958 -26.53 -5.10 -34.61
N ARG A 959 -25.59 -4.33 -34.06
CA ARG A 959 -25.31 -2.93 -34.39
C ARG A 959 -24.14 -2.77 -35.38
N PHE A 960 -23.25 -3.77 -35.47
CA PHE A 960 -22.01 -3.70 -36.27
C PHE A 960 -22.15 -4.37 -37.66
N ASN A 961 -23.27 -4.14 -38.34
CA ASN A 961 -23.49 -4.65 -39.70
C ASN A 961 -22.58 -3.91 -40.71
N PRO A 962 -21.77 -4.61 -41.53
CA PRO A 962 -20.87 -3.97 -42.50
C PRO A 962 -21.57 -3.03 -43.51
N THR A 963 -22.84 -3.26 -43.88
CA THR A 963 -23.55 -2.31 -44.77
C THR A 963 -23.97 -1.01 -44.08
N ASN A 964 -23.91 -0.94 -42.75
CA ASN A 964 -24.22 0.24 -41.94
C ASN A 964 -22.98 0.91 -41.31
N LEU A 965 -21.75 0.46 -41.63
CA LEU A 965 -20.49 0.96 -41.06
C LEU A 965 -20.42 2.50 -40.94
N GLY A 966 -20.76 3.23 -42.00
CA GLY A 966 -20.73 4.70 -42.02
C GLY A 966 -21.71 5.42 -41.07
N SER A 967 -22.64 4.69 -40.46
CA SER A 967 -23.61 5.19 -39.47
C SER A 967 -23.23 4.88 -38.01
N LEU A 968 -22.14 4.14 -37.78
CA LEU A 968 -21.69 3.81 -36.42
C LEU A 968 -21.30 5.08 -35.64
N PRO A 969 -21.69 5.19 -34.37
CA PRO A 969 -21.23 6.25 -33.49
C PRO A 969 -19.74 6.07 -33.15
N VAL A 970 -18.90 6.98 -33.63
CA VAL A 970 -17.52 7.15 -33.18
C VAL A 970 -17.52 8.21 -32.10
N ALA A 971 -17.06 7.86 -30.90
CA ALA A 971 -16.69 8.84 -29.89
C ALA A 971 -15.27 9.33 -30.22
N ILE A 972 -15.14 10.60 -30.61
CA ILE A 972 -13.85 11.27 -30.62
C ILE A 972 -13.62 11.77 -29.20
N LYS A 973 -12.49 11.39 -28.61
CA LYS A 973 -11.95 12.09 -27.44
C LYS A 973 -10.90 13.08 -27.92
N ASP A 974 -11.05 14.31 -27.48
CA ASP A 974 -9.95 15.26 -27.42
C ASP A 974 -9.04 14.93 -26.22
N GLU A 975 -7.94 15.67 -26.08
CA GLU A 975 -7.05 15.62 -24.92
C GLU A 975 -7.73 16.12 -23.62
N GLU A 976 -8.96 16.60 -23.73
CA GLU A 976 -9.73 17.31 -22.71
C GLU A 976 -10.81 16.41 -22.07
N GLY A 977 -11.16 15.30 -22.72
CA GLY A 977 -12.05 14.25 -22.21
C GLY A 977 -13.52 14.38 -22.61
N ALA A 978 -13.86 15.23 -23.58
CA ALA A 978 -15.24 15.40 -24.03
C ALA A 978 -15.64 14.29 -25.03
N ASP A 979 -16.60 13.42 -24.64
CA ASP A 979 -17.12 12.33 -25.52
C ASP A 979 -18.04 12.91 -26.63
N ALA A 980 -17.44 13.50 -27.67
CA ALA A 980 -18.15 14.00 -28.85
C ALA A 980 -18.44 12.84 -29.82
N THR A 981 -19.73 12.54 -30.05
CA THR A 981 -20.16 11.35 -30.80
C THR A 981 -20.66 11.71 -32.20
N PHE A 982 -20.03 11.16 -33.25
CA PHE A 982 -20.35 11.42 -34.66
C PHE A 982 -20.55 10.12 -35.45
N PRO A 983 -21.35 10.11 -36.54
CA PRO A 983 -21.36 8.99 -37.49
C PRO A 983 -19.99 8.81 -38.15
N LEU A 984 -19.50 7.57 -38.29
CA LEU A 984 -18.18 7.25 -38.87
C LEU A 984 -17.91 7.93 -40.23
N ARG A 985 -18.94 8.13 -41.07
CA ARG A 985 -18.80 8.84 -42.36
C ARG A 985 -18.48 10.34 -42.25
N GLU A 986 -18.84 10.97 -41.13
CA GLU A 986 -18.68 12.42 -40.88
C GLU A 986 -17.33 12.76 -40.21
N LEU A 987 -16.58 11.73 -39.76
CA LEU A 987 -15.26 11.86 -39.16
C LEU A 987 -14.29 12.72 -39.99
N ALA A 988 -14.32 12.56 -41.32
CA ALA A 988 -13.48 13.29 -42.28
C ALA A 988 -13.76 14.81 -42.34
N GLN A 989 -14.89 15.27 -41.80
CA GLN A 989 -15.23 16.70 -41.71
C GLN A 989 -14.81 17.34 -40.37
N VAL A 990 -14.43 16.52 -39.37
CA VAL A 990 -14.17 16.98 -37.99
C VAL A 990 -12.66 17.02 -37.69
N VAL A 991 -11.83 16.20 -38.34
CA VAL A 991 -10.38 16.10 -38.05
C VAL A 991 -9.56 17.16 -38.83
N PRO A 992 -8.92 18.14 -38.17
CA PRO A 992 -8.09 19.15 -38.86
C PRO A 992 -6.65 18.64 -39.10
N ARG A 993 -5.99 19.23 -40.12
CA ARG A 993 -4.63 18.87 -40.58
C ARG A 993 -3.60 18.77 -39.45
N SER A 994 -3.10 17.55 -39.23
CA SER A 994 -1.78 17.23 -38.64
C SER A 994 -1.44 15.78 -39.00
N GLY A 995 -0.17 15.36 -38.88
CA GLY A 995 0.34 14.05 -39.32
C GLY A 995 -0.13 12.86 -38.48
N ARG A 996 -1.44 12.64 -38.41
CA ARG A 996 -2.09 11.75 -37.44
C ARG A 996 -2.30 10.34 -37.96
N ALA A 997 -1.54 9.39 -37.39
CA ALA A 997 -1.90 7.98 -37.43
C ALA A 997 -3.22 7.77 -36.68
N ILE A 998 -4.20 7.15 -37.36
CA ILE A 998 -5.52 6.84 -36.80
C ILE A 998 -5.49 5.43 -36.21
N SER A 999 -5.27 5.35 -34.89
CA SER A 999 -5.23 4.09 -34.15
C SER A 999 -6.64 3.62 -33.81
N LEU A 1000 -7.14 2.64 -34.58
CA LEU A 1000 -8.48 2.04 -34.43
C LEU A 1000 -8.39 0.77 -33.58
N LEU A 1001 -8.81 0.85 -32.32
CA LEU A 1001 -8.97 -0.31 -31.44
C LEU A 1001 -10.21 -1.12 -31.84
N VAL A 1002 -10.01 -2.13 -32.68
CA VAL A 1002 -11.04 -3.08 -33.12
C VAL A 1002 -10.67 -4.48 -32.62
N ASN A 1003 -11.55 -5.09 -31.81
CA ASN A 1003 -11.29 -6.38 -31.15
C ASN A 1003 -11.15 -7.58 -32.11
N ASP A 1004 -11.49 -7.41 -33.39
CA ASP A 1004 -11.42 -8.47 -34.40
C ASP A 1004 -10.82 -7.91 -35.72
N LYS A 1005 -9.89 -8.67 -36.31
CA LYS A 1005 -9.08 -8.24 -37.46
C LYS A 1005 -9.88 -8.15 -38.75
N GLU A 1006 -10.96 -8.92 -38.90
CA GLU A 1006 -11.72 -8.94 -40.16
C GLU A 1006 -12.38 -7.59 -40.48
N TYR A 1007 -12.76 -6.82 -39.45
CA TYR A 1007 -13.40 -5.51 -39.58
C TYR A 1007 -12.42 -4.36 -39.89
N ILE A 1008 -11.12 -4.54 -39.63
CA ILE A 1008 -10.11 -3.49 -39.87
C ILE A 1008 -10.05 -3.13 -41.36
N LYS A 1009 -10.08 -4.12 -42.27
CA LYS A 1009 -10.07 -3.88 -43.72
C LYS A 1009 -11.29 -3.09 -44.21
N PRO A 1010 -12.54 -3.49 -43.91
CA PRO A 1010 -13.74 -2.72 -44.23
C PRO A 1010 -13.73 -1.28 -43.69
N ILE A 1011 -13.33 -1.08 -42.43
CA ILE A 1011 -13.28 0.27 -41.82
C ILE A 1011 -12.25 1.15 -42.54
N MET A 1012 -11.02 0.66 -42.74
CA MET A 1012 -9.97 1.41 -43.44
C MET A 1012 -10.34 1.72 -44.90
N SER A 1013 -10.94 0.75 -45.61
CA SER A 1013 -11.42 0.93 -46.98
C SER A 1013 -12.52 2.00 -47.06
N ALA A 1014 -13.46 2.02 -46.10
CA ALA A 1014 -14.49 3.05 -46.04
C ALA A 1014 -13.90 4.46 -45.85
N VAL A 1015 -12.96 4.63 -44.91
CA VAL A 1015 -12.27 5.92 -44.66
C VAL A 1015 -11.49 6.38 -45.91
N GLN A 1016 -10.70 5.49 -46.51
CA GLN A 1016 -9.90 5.76 -47.71
C GLN A 1016 -10.75 6.05 -48.96
N SER A 1017 -11.98 5.52 -49.03
CA SER A 1017 -12.91 5.77 -50.15
C SER A 1017 -13.63 7.13 -50.10
N SER A 1018 -13.52 7.88 -49.00
CA SER A 1018 -14.12 9.22 -48.90
C SER A 1018 -13.46 10.20 -49.87
N ARG A 1019 -14.26 11.10 -50.46
CA ARG A 1019 -13.80 11.98 -51.55
C ARG A 1019 -12.97 13.14 -51.01
N GLU A 1020 -13.23 13.49 -49.76
CA GLU A 1020 -12.65 14.55 -48.95
C GLU A 1020 -11.20 14.23 -48.55
N PHE A 1021 -10.88 12.95 -48.29
CA PHE A 1021 -9.54 12.51 -47.84
C PHE A 1021 -8.48 12.56 -48.95
N ASN A 1022 -8.89 12.58 -50.22
CA ASN A 1022 -8.02 12.31 -51.38
C ASN A 1022 -7.57 13.57 -52.15
N GLN A 1023 -7.63 14.78 -51.57
CA GLN A 1023 -7.46 16.06 -52.32
C GLN A 1023 -6.45 17.08 -51.77
N GLN A 1024 -5.56 16.76 -50.82
CA GLN A 1024 -4.62 17.75 -50.25
C GLN A 1024 -3.16 17.26 -50.12
N PRO A 1025 -2.14 18.14 -50.30
CA PRO A 1025 -0.73 17.75 -50.36
C PRO A 1025 -0.08 17.53 -48.99
N GLN A 1026 0.97 16.70 -48.96
CA GLN A 1026 1.67 16.27 -47.75
C GLN A 1026 2.65 17.33 -47.18
N ARG A 1027 2.80 17.32 -45.86
CA ARG A 1027 4.00 17.74 -45.11
C ARG A 1027 4.23 16.75 -43.96
N SER A 1028 5.49 16.62 -43.53
CA SER A 1028 5.94 15.67 -42.52
C SER A 1028 6.18 16.36 -41.17
N GLU A 1029 5.45 15.95 -40.13
CA GLU A 1029 5.85 16.00 -38.72
C GLU A 1029 4.87 15.16 -37.89
N ASP A 1030 5.39 14.39 -36.93
CA ASP A 1030 4.65 13.31 -36.26
C ASP A 1030 3.81 13.81 -35.08
N ASN A 1031 2.56 13.36 -34.99
CA ASN A 1031 1.74 13.33 -33.77
C ASN A 1031 0.60 12.31 -33.98
N GLU A 1032 0.56 11.22 -33.21
CA GLU A 1032 -0.50 10.21 -33.32
C GLU A 1032 -1.85 10.69 -32.75
N LEU A 1033 -2.97 10.04 -33.12
CA LEU A 1033 -4.28 10.29 -32.52
C LEU A 1033 -5.09 8.99 -32.35
N GLU A 1034 -5.33 8.59 -31.10
CA GLU A 1034 -6.18 7.43 -30.79
C GLU A 1034 -7.66 7.71 -31.06
N LEU A 1035 -8.34 6.77 -31.72
CA LEU A 1035 -9.78 6.85 -31.99
C LEU A 1035 -10.50 5.62 -31.39
N LEU A 1036 -11.09 5.84 -30.22
CA LEU A 1036 -11.76 4.82 -29.42
C LEU A 1036 -13.17 4.49 -29.97
N LEU A 1037 -13.22 3.51 -30.87
CA LEU A 1037 -14.47 2.84 -31.28
C LEU A 1037 -15.09 2.07 -30.10
N LYS A 1038 -15.90 2.77 -29.29
CA LYS A 1038 -16.62 2.19 -28.14
C LYS A 1038 -17.82 1.35 -28.59
N VAL A 1039 -17.54 0.14 -29.06
CA VAL A 1039 -18.58 -0.86 -29.39
C VAL A 1039 -19.10 -1.49 -28.10
N GLU A 1040 -20.37 -1.24 -27.77
CA GLU A 1040 -21.07 -1.99 -26.72
C GLU A 1040 -21.27 -3.44 -27.19
N LEU A 1041 -20.45 -4.36 -26.68
CA LEU A 1041 -20.62 -5.79 -26.92
C LEU A 1041 -21.79 -6.31 -26.09
N GLU A 1042 -22.84 -6.80 -26.75
CA GLU A 1042 -23.95 -7.49 -26.09
C GLU A 1042 -23.47 -8.79 -25.41
N ARG A 1043 -24.11 -9.19 -24.30
CA ARG A 1043 -23.77 -10.46 -23.62
C ARG A 1043 -24.14 -11.63 -24.52
N LYS A 1044 -23.28 -12.66 -24.57
CA LYS A 1044 -23.51 -13.87 -25.40
C LYS A 1044 -24.89 -14.47 -25.17
N ASP A 1045 -25.32 -14.58 -23.92
CA ASP A 1045 -26.60 -15.16 -23.52
C ASP A 1045 -27.82 -14.41 -24.10
N ASP A 1046 -27.73 -13.07 -24.21
CA ASP A 1046 -28.78 -12.23 -24.81
C ASP A 1046 -28.84 -12.39 -26.33
N VAL A 1047 -27.69 -12.54 -26.99
CA VAL A 1047 -27.61 -12.82 -28.45
C VAL A 1047 -28.09 -14.24 -28.75
N GLU A 1048 -27.71 -15.23 -27.92
CA GLU A 1048 -28.17 -16.62 -28.05
C GLU A 1048 -29.70 -16.74 -27.86
N ARG A 1049 -30.28 -15.99 -26.91
CA ARG A 1049 -31.74 -15.91 -26.75
C ARG A 1049 -32.41 -15.35 -28.02
N ARG A 1050 -31.87 -14.27 -28.59
CA ARG A 1050 -32.39 -13.65 -29.83
C ARG A 1050 -32.28 -14.58 -31.05
N ILE A 1051 -31.21 -15.38 -31.14
CA ILE A 1051 -31.06 -16.42 -32.18
C ILE A 1051 -32.15 -17.48 -32.05
N LYS A 1052 -32.40 -18.00 -30.85
CA LYS A 1052 -33.46 -18.98 -30.59
C LYS A 1052 -34.86 -18.42 -30.91
N GLU A 1053 -35.13 -17.17 -30.54
CA GLU A 1053 -36.37 -16.47 -30.89
C GLU A 1053 -36.55 -16.32 -32.42
N ALA A 1054 -35.50 -15.94 -33.15
CA ALA A 1054 -35.53 -15.81 -34.61
C ALA A 1054 -35.69 -17.16 -35.32
N VAL A 1055 -34.99 -18.20 -34.85
CA VAL A 1055 -35.12 -19.56 -35.40
C VAL A 1055 -36.51 -20.16 -35.12
N GLN A 1056 -37.12 -19.90 -33.95
CA GLN A 1056 -38.51 -20.32 -33.71
C GLN A 1056 -39.46 -19.65 -34.71
N GLN A 1057 -39.29 -18.35 -35.00
CA GLN A 1057 -40.08 -17.66 -36.03
C GLN A 1057 -39.85 -18.26 -37.44
N TRP A 1058 -38.63 -18.67 -37.79
CA TRP A 1058 -38.33 -19.38 -39.04
C TRP A 1058 -39.08 -20.73 -39.12
N LYS A 1059 -38.97 -21.54 -38.06
CA LYS A 1059 -39.69 -22.82 -37.93
C LYS A 1059 -41.20 -22.62 -38.08
N ASP A 1060 -41.78 -21.60 -37.44
CA ASP A 1060 -43.22 -21.29 -37.54
C ASP A 1060 -43.65 -20.76 -38.91
N ARG A 1061 -42.81 -20.03 -39.64
CA ARG A 1061 -43.10 -19.60 -41.02
C ARG A 1061 -43.09 -20.77 -42.00
N ILE A 1062 -42.15 -21.70 -41.86
CA ILE A 1062 -42.10 -22.95 -42.65
C ILE A 1062 -43.30 -23.86 -42.31
N ARG A 1063 -43.75 -23.92 -41.05
CA ARG A 1063 -45.00 -24.59 -40.64
C ARG A 1063 -46.23 -23.98 -41.34
N ASN A 1064 -46.32 -22.65 -41.37
CA ASN A 1064 -47.43 -21.93 -42.00
C ASN A 1064 -47.45 -22.02 -43.55
N ALA A 1065 -46.28 -22.17 -44.19
CA ALA A 1065 -46.22 -22.44 -45.63
C ALA A 1065 -46.82 -23.82 -45.98
N ARG A 1066 -46.50 -24.85 -45.19
CA ARG A 1066 -47.10 -26.20 -45.34
C ARG A 1066 -48.60 -26.20 -45.07
N SER A 1067 -49.08 -25.59 -43.98
CA SER A 1067 -50.49 -25.71 -43.57
C SER A 1067 -51.47 -25.17 -44.61
N ARG A 1068 -51.05 -24.18 -45.42
CA ARG A 1068 -51.78 -23.69 -46.60
C ARG A 1068 -51.92 -24.77 -47.68
N HIS A 1069 -50.84 -25.46 -48.03
CA HIS A 1069 -50.83 -26.52 -49.04
C HIS A 1069 -51.58 -27.78 -48.56
N GLU A 1070 -51.44 -28.14 -47.28
CA GLU A 1070 -52.19 -29.24 -46.66
C GLU A 1070 -53.71 -28.97 -46.64
N LYS A 1071 -54.12 -27.69 -46.51
CA LYS A 1071 -55.52 -27.30 -46.70
C LYS A 1071 -55.99 -27.56 -48.13
N THR A 1072 -55.23 -27.15 -49.15
CA THR A 1072 -55.59 -27.40 -50.57
C THR A 1072 -55.77 -28.90 -50.86
N LEU A 1073 -54.86 -29.75 -50.36
CA LEU A 1073 -54.98 -31.21 -50.46
C LEU A 1073 -56.26 -31.76 -49.81
N LYS A 1074 -56.68 -31.20 -48.67
CA LYS A 1074 -57.92 -31.56 -47.97
C LYS A 1074 -59.17 -31.05 -48.70
N ASP A 1075 -59.11 -29.87 -49.31
CA ASP A 1075 -60.19 -29.34 -50.14
C ASP A 1075 -60.37 -30.17 -51.43
N TRP A 1076 -59.29 -30.62 -52.09
CA TRP A 1076 -59.36 -31.57 -53.21
C TRP A 1076 -59.95 -32.93 -52.83
N LYS A 1077 -59.56 -33.48 -51.67
CA LYS A 1077 -60.14 -34.71 -51.11
C LYS A 1077 -61.64 -34.59 -50.84
N LYS A 1078 -62.10 -33.40 -50.44
CA LYS A 1078 -63.51 -33.10 -50.20
C LYS A 1078 -64.31 -32.90 -51.51
N ASN A 1079 -63.67 -32.33 -52.53
CA ASN A 1079 -64.29 -32.03 -53.83
C ASN A 1079 -64.19 -33.19 -54.84
N GLY A 1080 -63.60 -34.32 -54.46
CA GLY A 1080 -63.46 -35.52 -55.30
C GLY A 1080 -62.40 -35.41 -56.41
N THR A 1081 -61.58 -34.36 -56.40
CA THR A 1081 -60.62 -34.05 -57.48
C THR A 1081 -59.43 -35.02 -57.53
N VAL A 1082 -59.05 -35.59 -56.39
CA VAL A 1082 -57.90 -36.52 -56.26
C VAL A 1082 -58.30 -37.70 -55.36
N LEU A 1083 -57.87 -38.92 -55.69
CA LEU A 1083 -58.19 -40.13 -54.93
C LEU A 1083 -57.69 -40.04 -53.47
N PRO A 1084 -58.48 -40.49 -52.46
CA PRO A 1084 -58.14 -40.35 -51.04
C PRO A 1084 -56.78 -40.94 -50.63
N ASP A 1085 -56.36 -42.04 -51.25
CA ASP A 1085 -55.07 -42.68 -50.96
C ASP A 1085 -53.88 -41.92 -51.56
N ILE A 1086 -54.06 -41.24 -52.70
CA ILE A 1086 -53.06 -40.34 -53.28
C ILE A 1086 -52.89 -39.13 -52.37
N VAL A 1087 -53.97 -38.52 -51.90
CA VAL A 1087 -53.91 -37.41 -50.92
C VAL A 1087 -53.20 -37.85 -49.63
N LYS A 1088 -53.54 -39.03 -49.10
CA LYS A 1088 -52.90 -39.58 -47.88
C LYS A 1088 -51.41 -39.89 -48.08
N LYS A 1089 -50.99 -40.25 -49.30
CA LYS A 1089 -49.57 -40.39 -49.68
C LYS A 1089 -48.91 -39.02 -49.76
N ALA A 1090 -49.54 -38.03 -50.38
CA ALA A 1090 -49.03 -36.67 -50.50
C ALA A 1090 -48.84 -36.00 -49.11
N GLU A 1091 -49.83 -36.09 -48.21
CA GLU A 1091 -49.72 -35.63 -46.82
C GLU A 1091 -48.50 -36.23 -46.10
N LYS A 1092 -48.19 -37.51 -46.35
CA LYS A 1092 -47.06 -38.22 -45.72
C LYS A 1092 -45.70 -37.84 -46.31
N GLU A 1093 -45.58 -37.62 -47.61
CA GLU A 1093 -44.33 -37.16 -48.21
C GLU A 1093 -44.07 -35.68 -47.91
N LEU A 1094 -45.11 -34.84 -47.88
CA LEU A 1094 -45.05 -33.44 -47.45
C LEU A 1094 -44.57 -33.30 -45.99
N GLN A 1095 -45.02 -34.20 -45.09
CA GLN A 1095 -44.50 -34.31 -43.73
C GLN A 1095 -42.98 -34.58 -43.74
N LYS A 1096 -42.48 -35.55 -44.52
CA LYS A 1096 -41.03 -35.83 -44.61
C LYS A 1096 -40.22 -34.64 -45.14
N VAL A 1097 -40.74 -33.93 -46.15
CA VAL A 1097 -40.10 -32.72 -46.71
C VAL A 1097 -39.96 -31.66 -45.62
N GLN A 1098 -41.00 -31.45 -44.81
CA GLN A 1098 -40.93 -30.55 -43.66
C GLN A 1098 -40.01 -31.07 -42.54
N ASP A 1099 -40.04 -32.36 -42.19
CA ASP A 1099 -39.19 -32.93 -41.12
C ASP A 1099 -37.70 -32.86 -41.47
N LYS A 1100 -37.36 -33.07 -42.76
CA LYS A 1100 -36.02 -32.78 -43.28
C LYS A 1100 -35.68 -31.30 -43.11
N LYS A 1101 -36.62 -30.41 -43.45
CA LYS A 1101 -36.39 -28.96 -43.37
C LYS A 1101 -36.26 -28.42 -41.94
N MET A 1102 -37.01 -28.96 -40.98
CA MET A 1102 -36.83 -28.65 -39.56
C MET A 1102 -35.41 -29.01 -39.11
N LYS A 1103 -34.91 -30.20 -39.48
CA LYS A 1103 -33.54 -30.64 -39.15
C LYS A 1103 -32.46 -29.78 -39.80
N GLU A 1104 -32.64 -29.32 -41.04
CA GLU A 1104 -31.74 -28.35 -41.67
C GLU A 1104 -31.69 -27.04 -40.85
N ILE A 1105 -32.82 -26.58 -40.33
CA ILE A 1105 -32.92 -25.36 -39.51
C ILE A 1105 -32.33 -25.58 -38.10
N ASP A 1106 -32.56 -26.74 -37.48
CA ASP A 1106 -31.92 -27.13 -36.20
C ASP A 1106 -30.39 -27.22 -36.32
N GLN A 1107 -29.89 -27.68 -37.47
CA GLN A 1107 -28.46 -27.70 -37.79
C GLN A 1107 -27.90 -26.29 -37.99
N GLU A 1108 -28.63 -25.41 -38.69
CA GLU A 1108 -28.25 -24.00 -38.87
C GLU A 1108 -28.21 -23.25 -37.52
N GLU A 1109 -29.19 -23.49 -36.64
CA GLU A 1109 -29.23 -22.96 -35.27
C GLU A 1109 -28.01 -23.42 -34.47
N ALA A 1110 -27.73 -24.72 -34.44
CA ALA A 1110 -26.58 -25.28 -33.74
C ALA A 1110 -25.24 -24.83 -34.33
N GLN A 1111 -25.17 -24.53 -35.63
CA GLN A 1111 -23.99 -23.95 -36.27
C GLN A 1111 -23.83 -22.47 -35.92
N THR A 1112 -24.91 -21.69 -35.94
CA THR A 1112 -24.92 -20.26 -35.58
C THR A 1112 -24.47 -20.07 -34.13
N ILE A 1113 -25.00 -20.88 -33.19
CA ILE A 1113 -24.65 -20.84 -31.76
C ILE A 1113 -23.21 -21.35 -31.49
N ARG A 1114 -22.57 -22.05 -32.45
CA ARG A 1114 -21.14 -22.41 -32.42
C ARG A 1114 -20.23 -21.37 -33.09
N GLN A 1115 -20.77 -20.46 -33.88
CA GLN A 1115 -20.04 -19.37 -34.52
C GLN A 1115 -20.05 -18.10 -33.65
N LEU A 1116 -21.12 -17.91 -32.87
CA LEU A 1116 -21.18 -17.03 -31.70
C LEU A 1116 -20.36 -17.61 -30.53
#